data_AF-F3ZBJ0-F1
#
_entry.id   AF-F3ZBJ0-F1
#
_cell.length_a   1.000
_cell.length_b   1.000
_cell.length_c   1.000
_cell.angle_alpha   90.00
_cell.angle_beta   90.00
_cell.angle_gamma   90.00
#
_symmetry.space_group_name_H-M   'P 1'
#
loop_
_entity.id
_entity.type
_entity.pdbx_description
1 polymer ?
#
loop_
_entity_poly.entity_id
_entity_poly.type
_entity_poly.pdbx_seq_one_letter_code
_entity_poly.pdbx_strand_id
1 'polypeptide(L)'
;MTQRELAEAVEVTPAAVNAWTKGRSVPRMDKIQRVAEAFGVPTVDAVERRAPQVGSGEAEWVFQPAPADGSRSGGNAAAFAFTADLGVLAREATQNSLDEQLSVQEPVLSRYVLHELSGLPLRRFLDALRWDVLRPHLRAAADRSQKSGRVLADGLGELERTDRLHLLRVDDYNANGLTGPEYDDGRFARVVRRTLDSGKAGVQGGSYGMGKATLWAASRFGLVLVNSVLSEQQDGRTDRRLAGRLELPWHALPEEREYAGPAWFGIRDQERGDSVRSWWADSAAARELLLERESDLPGTSFLVVGAYDGSGVSAELDEMHACLMKELGDNFWAAMVAGENRPALLRATVEAWRNGEVVVPRTEVDPFTAAPAKSRAVKAFLDGETVSRLSARTDVVAARVPLELVRRKDDPAAGPAGVHEAVLLVTPAAGAEEPADRLTMMRATRMVVKRKRVGDLPLGHTNFQAVLLAGAATGRSTPDVTAAELLLRASEPPEHNDWTGTDDLTATYVRGARKSVLDFKAAAEQAIRDLLRVEIPDDDAEEGPAVLRELLVLEAPARAGRPVRVSGFPTVRSLTGGVTAAGAWRVEVMVRLPEREASWVLAPTASFVNQDGGRTPVSWAGVLVPGSNCELTADGHLSFTAGARTAVFKGVTDPRSHPVPARVSSLQVELPRAQAARVVRS
;
A
#
# COMPACT_ATOMS: atom_id res chain seq x y z
N MET A 1 -29.28 -39.15 -5.74
CA MET A 1 -29.55 -40.55 -5.35
C MET A 1 -30.47 -40.57 -4.13
N THR A 2 -31.56 -41.31 -4.17
CA THR A 2 -32.49 -41.47 -3.03
C THR A 2 -31.97 -42.51 -2.03
N GLN A 3 -32.49 -42.54 -0.79
CA GLN A 3 -32.11 -43.55 0.20
C GLN A 3 -32.40 -44.99 -0.27
N ARG A 4 -33.43 -45.15 -1.13
CA ARG A 4 -33.80 -46.44 -1.70
C ARG A 4 -32.82 -46.89 -2.78
N GLU A 5 -32.46 -45.99 -3.69
CA GLU A 5 -31.43 -46.23 -4.70
C GLU A 5 -30.08 -46.57 -4.06
N LEU A 6 -29.69 -45.87 -2.99
CA LEU A 6 -28.47 -46.17 -2.25
C LEU A 6 -28.53 -47.55 -1.57
N ALA A 7 -29.67 -47.90 -0.98
CA ALA A 7 -29.87 -49.19 -0.33
C ALA A 7 -29.74 -50.35 -1.34
N GLU A 8 -30.29 -50.19 -2.54
CA GLU A 8 -30.15 -51.14 -3.65
C GLU A 8 -28.69 -51.24 -4.12
N ALA A 9 -28.02 -50.11 -4.35
CA ALA A 9 -26.61 -50.07 -4.78
C ALA A 9 -25.63 -50.71 -3.78
N VAL A 10 -25.92 -50.60 -2.48
CA VAL A 10 -25.04 -51.09 -1.40
C VAL A 10 -25.46 -52.49 -0.91
N GLU A 11 -26.54 -53.04 -1.46
CA GLU A 11 -27.17 -54.32 -1.06
C GLU A 11 -27.52 -54.36 0.44
N VAL A 12 -28.29 -53.37 0.90
CA VAL A 12 -28.82 -53.28 2.27
C VAL A 12 -30.27 -52.82 2.27
N THR A 13 -30.93 -52.82 3.43
CA THR A 13 -32.30 -52.30 3.53
C THR A 13 -32.31 -50.76 3.60
N PRO A 14 -33.35 -50.08 3.10
CA PRO A 14 -33.51 -48.63 3.28
C PRO A 14 -33.52 -48.20 4.75
N ALA A 15 -33.96 -49.09 5.65
CA ALA A 15 -33.90 -48.87 7.10
C ALA A 15 -32.45 -48.79 7.62
N ALA A 16 -31.53 -49.60 7.08
CA ALA A 16 -30.12 -49.53 7.43
C ALA A 16 -29.51 -48.20 6.97
N VAL A 17 -29.79 -47.77 5.74
CA VAL A 17 -29.35 -46.46 5.22
C VAL A 17 -29.87 -45.30 6.07
N ASN A 18 -31.16 -45.32 6.43
CA ASN A 18 -31.76 -44.31 7.31
C ASN A 18 -31.12 -44.29 8.71
N ALA A 19 -30.78 -45.47 9.25
CA ALA A 19 -30.05 -45.55 10.52
C ALA A 19 -28.64 -44.93 10.42
N TRP A 20 -27.94 -45.11 9.29
CA TRP A 20 -26.66 -44.45 9.02
C TRP A 20 -26.80 -42.93 8.87
N THR A 21 -27.76 -42.46 8.07
CA THR A 21 -28.02 -41.01 7.87
C THR A 21 -28.36 -40.30 9.18
N LYS A 22 -29.05 -40.99 10.11
CA LYS A 22 -29.39 -40.45 11.44
C LYS A 22 -28.31 -40.67 12.50
N GLY A 23 -27.16 -41.22 12.13
CA GLY A 23 -26.04 -41.48 13.06
C GLY A 23 -26.32 -42.55 14.12
N ARG A 24 -27.35 -43.39 13.93
CA ARG A 24 -27.73 -44.45 14.89
C ARG A 24 -26.86 -45.71 14.78
N SER A 25 -26.22 -45.92 13.65
CA SER A 25 -25.26 -46.99 13.41
C SER A 25 -24.25 -46.58 12.35
N VAL A 26 -23.10 -47.25 12.30
CA VAL A 26 -22.04 -47.01 11.30
C VAL A 26 -21.96 -48.23 10.37
N PRO A 27 -21.91 -48.04 9.03
CA PRO A 27 -21.72 -49.14 8.10
C PRO A 27 -20.38 -49.87 8.33
N ARG A 28 -20.34 -51.17 8.02
CA ARG A 28 -19.11 -51.96 8.01
C ARG A 28 -18.23 -51.54 6.82
N MET A 29 -16.94 -51.86 6.87
CA MET A 29 -15.95 -51.44 5.87
C MET A 29 -16.33 -51.84 4.42
N ASP A 30 -16.86 -53.03 4.22
CA ASP A 30 -17.36 -53.52 2.92
C ASP A 30 -18.53 -52.66 2.40
N LYS A 31 -19.40 -52.20 3.29
CA LYS A 31 -20.51 -51.31 2.95
C LYS A 31 -20.05 -49.87 2.75
N ILE A 32 -19.05 -49.40 3.50
CA ILE A 32 -18.41 -48.10 3.27
C ILE A 32 -17.80 -48.04 1.86
N GLN A 33 -17.10 -49.08 1.43
CA GLN A 33 -16.54 -49.18 0.07
C GLN A 33 -17.62 -49.05 -1.02
N ARG A 34 -18.73 -49.79 -0.88
CA ARG A 34 -19.84 -49.73 -1.84
C ARG A 34 -20.60 -48.40 -1.81
N VAL A 35 -20.75 -47.78 -0.63
CA VAL A 35 -21.29 -46.42 -0.52
C VAL A 35 -20.37 -45.43 -1.25
N ALA A 36 -19.06 -45.53 -1.02
CA ALA A 36 -18.07 -44.67 -1.65
C ALA A 36 -18.11 -44.81 -3.19
N GLU A 37 -18.16 -46.03 -3.71
CA GLU A 37 -18.32 -46.32 -5.14
C GLU A 37 -19.63 -45.75 -5.72
N ALA A 38 -20.75 -45.93 -5.01
CA ALA A 38 -22.06 -45.41 -5.45
C ALA A 38 -22.08 -43.87 -5.57
N PHE A 39 -21.34 -43.17 -4.71
CA PHE A 39 -21.21 -41.71 -4.74
C PHE A 39 -20.00 -41.20 -5.55
N GLY A 40 -19.17 -42.08 -6.11
CA GLY A 40 -17.96 -41.70 -6.83
C GLY A 40 -16.88 -41.05 -5.94
N VAL A 41 -16.90 -41.32 -4.64
CA VAL A 41 -15.95 -40.76 -3.65
C VAL A 41 -14.87 -41.80 -3.34
N PRO A 42 -13.60 -41.40 -3.15
CA PRO A 42 -12.56 -42.33 -2.71
C PRO A 42 -12.92 -43.02 -1.38
N THR A 43 -12.75 -44.34 -1.29
CA THR A 43 -13.01 -45.11 -0.06
C THR A 43 -12.29 -44.53 1.15
N VAL A 44 -11.05 -44.06 0.98
CA VAL A 44 -10.27 -43.43 2.06
C VAL A 44 -10.98 -42.21 2.64
N ASP A 45 -11.57 -41.37 1.78
CA ASP A 45 -12.31 -40.18 2.20
C ASP A 45 -13.58 -40.57 2.96
N ALA A 46 -14.27 -41.62 2.52
CA ALA A 46 -15.46 -42.13 3.20
C ALA A 46 -15.15 -42.74 4.59
N VAL A 47 -14.01 -43.42 4.74
CA VAL A 47 -13.55 -43.99 6.02
C VAL A 47 -13.12 -42.91 7.00
N GLU A 48 -12.31 -41.96 6.53
CA GLU A 48 -11.79 -40.85 7.33
C GLU A 48 -12.80 -39.71 7.50
N ARG A 49 -13.97 -39.81 6.85
CA ARG A 49 -15.05 -38.82 6.87
C ARG A 49 -14.60 -37.45 6.37
N ARG A 50 -13.72 -37.43 5.37
CA ARG A 50 -13.32 -36.20 4.68
C ARG A 50 -14.48 -35.72 3.81
N ALA A 51 -14.67 -34.41 3.73
CA ALA A 51 -15.64 -33.83 2.80
C ALA A 51 -15.33 -34.30 1.35
N PRO A 52 -16.31 -34.51 0.46
CA PRO A 52 -16.03 -34.94 -0.92
C PRO A 52 -15.33 -33.83 -1.73
N GLN A 53 -14.52 -34.21 -2.72
CA GLN A 53 -14.06 -33.27 -3.75
C GLN A 53 -15.11 -33.11 -4.83
N VAL A 54 -15.27 -31.88 -5.32
CA VAL A 54 -16.36 -31.52 -6.21
C VAL A 54 -15.85 -30.71 -7.40
N GLY A 55 -16.40 -30.98 -8.57
CA GLY A 55 -16.11 -30.24 -9.79
C GLY A 55 -16.70 -28.81 -9.78
N SER A 56 -16.24 -27.97 -10.70
CA SER A 56 -16.70 -26.57 -10.86
C SER A 56 -18.19 -26.48 -11.19
N GLY A 57 -18.74 -27.47 -11.90
CA GLY A 57 -20.13 -27.50 -12.36
C GLY A 57 -21.19 -27.58 -11.25
N GLU A 58 -20.82 -28.05 -10.05
CA GLU A 58 -21.74 -28.08 -8.90
C GLU A 58 -21.76 -26.77 -8.11
N ALA A 59 -20.75 -25.91 -8.29
CA ALA A 59 -20.70 -24.60 -7.64
C ALA A 59 -21.68 -23.62 -8.30
N GLU A 60 -22.25 -22.75 -7.48
CA GLU A 60 -23.24 -21.76 -7.88
C GLU A 60 -22.98 -20.39 -7.25
N TRP A 61 -23.50 -19.34 -7.90
CA TRP A 61 -23.51 -17.99 -7.38
C TRP A 61 -24.79 -17.74 -6.58
N VAL A 62 -24.63 -17.30 -5.34
CA VAL A 62 -25.73 -16.83 -4.49
C VAL A 62 -25.55 -15.35 -4.19
N PHE A 63 -26.53 -14.56 -4.62
CA PHE A 63 -26.55 -13.11 -4.48
C PHE A 63 -27.33 -12.72 -3.24
N GLN A 64 -26.79 -11.76 -2.49
CA GLN A 64 -27.46 -11.23 -1.32
C GLN A 64 -28.71 -10.43 -1.73
N PRO A 65 -29.92 -10.81 -1.25
CA PRO A 65 -31.13 -10.02 -1.47
C PRO A 65 -30.98 -8.61 -0.88
N ALA A 66 -31.65 -7.63 -1.49
CA ALA A 66 -31.70 -6.29 -0.93
C ALA A 66 -32.35 -6.30 0.47
N PRO A 67 -31.88 -5.47 1.41
CA PRO A 67 -32.50 -5.32 2.72
C PRO A 67 -33.96 -4.85 2.61
N ALA A 68 -34.85 -5.44 3.42
CA ALA A 68 -36.27 -5.14 3.41
C ALA A 68 -36.63 -3.71 3.86
N ASP A 69 -35.69 -3.01 4.49
CA ASP A 69 -35.84 -1.60 4.91
C ASP A 69 -35.62 -0.60 3.77
N GLY A 70 -35.28 -1.08 2.57
CA GLY A 70 -35.03 -0.25 1.39
C GLY A 70 -33.64 0.40 1.38
N SER A 71 -32.73 -0.01 2.27
CA SER A 71 -31.36 0.48 2.26
C SER A 71 -30.63 0.04 0.98
N ARG A 72 -29.88 0.98 0.38
CA ARG A 72 -29.14 0.76 -0.87
C ARG A 72 -27.68 1.10 -0.67
N SER A 73 -26.81 0.20 -1.11
CA SER A 73 -25.36 0.42 -1.14
C SER A 73 -24.91 0.71 -2.57
N GLY A 74 -24.11 1.75 -2.78
CA GLY A 74 -23.48 2.02 -4.09
C GLY A 74 -22.33 1.07 -4.43
N GLY A 75 -22.07 0.06 -3.60
CA GLY A 75 -20.93 -0.85 -3.67
C GLY A 75 -20.07 -0.77 -2.42
N ASN A 76 -18.92 -1.45 -2.40
CA ASN A 76 -18.04 -1.44 -1.23
C ASN A 76 -17.35 -0.08 -1.05
N ALA A 77 -17.75 0.68 -0.03
CA ALA A 77 -17.17 1.98 0.32
C ALA A 77 -15.63 1.95 0.46
N ALA A 78 -15.06 0.84 0.90
CA ALA A 78 -13.60 0.67 0.98
C ALA A 78 -12.96 0.62 -0.40
N ALA A 79 -13.56 -0.11 -1.36
CA ALA A 79 -13.08 -0.17 -2.73
C ALA A 79 -13.22 1.20 -3.46
N PHE A 80 -14.14 2.07 -3.03
CA PHE A 80 -14.27 3.44 -3.55
C PHE A 80 -13.16 4.39 -3.08
N ALA A 81 -12.57 4.13 -1.90
CA ALA A 81 -11.48 4.95 -1.35
C ALA A 81 -10.17 4.72 -2.11
N PHE A 82 -10.01 3.56 -2.77
CA PHE A 82 -8.84 3.23 -3.55
C PHE A 82 -9.02 3.53 -5.03
N THR A 83 -7.98 4.05 -5.65
CA THR A 83 -7.85 3.98 -7.11
C THR A 83 -7.40 2.56 -7.44
N ALA A 84 -8.00 1.96 -8.47
CA ALA A 84 -7.55 0.66 -8.96
C ALA A 84 -6.11 0.83 -9.46
N ASP A 85 -5.14 0.37 -8.67
CA ASP A 85 -3.72 0.55 -8.91
C ASP A 85 -3.04 -0.79 -8.60
N LEU A 86 -2.41 -1.37 -9.61
CA LEU A 86 -1.72 -2.65 -9.48
C LEU A 86 -0.58 -2.59 -8.46
N GLY A 87 0.06 -1.43 -8.29
CA GLY A 87 1.10 -1.22 -7.30
C GLY A 87 0.55 -1.23 -5.88
N VAL A 88 -0.61 -0.62 -5.65
CA VAL A 88 -1.30 -0.68 -4.35
C VAL A 88 -1.73 -2.11 -4.04
N LEU A 89 -2.28 -2.84 -5.02
CA LEU A 89 -2.60 -4.24 -4.86
C LEU A 89 -1.36 -5.08 -4.51
N ALA A 90 -0.28 -4.93 -5.27
CA ALA A 90 0.95 -5.70 -5.05
C ALA A 90 1.54 -5.43 -3.67
N ARG A 91 1.51 -4.16 -3.24
CA ARG A 91 1.90 -3.74 -1.90
C ARG A 91 1.08 -4.42 -0.82
N GLU A 92 -0.24 -4.32 -0.89
CA GLU A 92 -1.13 -4.88 0.14
C GLU A 92 -1.13 -6.42 0.13
N ALA A 93 -1.17 -7.05 -1.04
CA ALA A 93 -1.19 -8.50 -1.15
C ALA A 93 0.11 -9.12 -0.60
N THR A 94 1.28 -8.61 -1.00
CA THR A 94 2.56 -9.10 -0.48
C THR A 94 2.74 -8.81 1.01
N GLN A 95 2.27 -7.66 1.51
CA GLN A 95 2.28 -7.39 2.95
C GLN A 95 1.41 -8.39 3.71
N ASN A 96 0.21 -8.72 3.20
CA ASN A 96 -0.68 -9.69 3.83
C ASN A 96 -0.06 -11.10 3.85
N SER A 97 0.62 -11.51 2.78
CA SER A 97 1.34 -12.80 2.75
C SER A 97 2.47 -12.85 3.77
N LEU A 98 3.24 -11.76 3.94
CA LEU A 98 4.29 -11.66 4.96
C LEU A 98 3.73 -11.66 6.39
N ASP A 99 2.59 -11.01 6.62
CA ASP A 99 1.89 -11.00 7.92
C ASP A 99 1.40 -12.42 8.31
N GLU A 100 1.10 -13.27 7.33
CA GLU A 100 0.58 -14.63 7.50
C GLU A 100 1.66 -15.72 7.38
N GLN A 101 2.95 -15.34 7.44
CA GLN A 101 4.07 -16.28 7.36
C GLN A 101 3.90 -17.44 8.35
N LEU A 102 4.06 -18.67 7.84
CA LEU A 102 3.93 -19.90 8.63
C LEU A 102 5.23 -20.26 9.34
N SER A 103 6.36 -20.25 8.61
CA SER A 103 7.68 -20.56 9.15
C SER A 103 8.68 -19.44 8.84
N VAL A 104 9.44 -19.04 9.86
CA VAL A 104 10.52 -18.03 9.75
C VAL A 104 11.83 -18.59 9.19
N GLN A 105 11.92 -19.91 8.99
CA GLN A 105 13.12 -20.56 8.47
C GLN A 105 13.24 -20.43 6.95
N GLU A 106 12.11 -20.23 6.27
CA GLU A 106 12.02 -20.11 4.82
C GLU A 106 11.37 -18.76 4.45
N PRO A 107 11.73 -18.17 3.30
CA PRO A 107 11.04 -16.97 2.82
C PRO A 107 9.58 -17.28 2.51
N VAL A 108 8.72 -16.26 2.63
CA VAL A 108 7.41 -16.28 1.96
C VAL A 108 7.67 -16.18 0.46
N LEU A 109 7.02 -17.03 -0.33
CA LEU A 109 7.07 -16.93 -1.78
C LEU A 109 5.81 -16.22 -2.24
N SER A 110 5.95 -15.06 -2.89
CA SER A 110 4.84 -14.30 -3.47
C SER A 110 4.98 -14.31 -4.99
N ARG A 111 4.03 -14.93 -5.67
CA ARG A 111 4.07 -15.14 -7.11
C ARG A 111 2.88 -14.46 -7.77
N TYR A 112 3.17 -13.59 -8.72
CA TYR A 112 2.19 -12.88 -9.53
C TYR A 112 2.15 -13.48 -10.93
N VAL A 113 0.99 -13.97 -11.34
CA VAL A 113 0.77 -14.55 -12.67
C VAL A 113 -0.31 -13.73 -13.37
N LEU A 114 0.09 -13.03 -14.43
CA LEU A 114 -0.84 -12.33 -15.32
C LEU A 114 -1.32 -13.28 -16.40
N HIS A 115 -2.62 -13.37 -16.62
CA HIS A 115 -3.21 -14.14 -17.72
C HIS A 115 -3.98 -13.23 -18.67
N GLU A 116 -3.74 -13.39 -19.96
CA GLU A 116 -4.63 -12.92 -21.03
C GLU A 116 -5.37 -14.11 -21.63
N LEU A 117 -6.70 -14.12 -21.54
CA LEU A 117 -7.56 -15.14 -22.13
C LEU A 117 -8.32 -14.59 -23.31
N SER A 118 -8.46 -15.40 -24.36
CA SER A 118 -9.25 -15.11 -25.55
C SER A 118 -9.80 -16.40 -26.16
N GLY A 119 -10.78 -16.31 -27.06
CA GLY A 119 -11.26 -17.46 -27.84
C GLY A 119 -11.76 -18.64 -26.98
N LEU A 120 -11.24 -19.85 -27.22
CA LEU A 120 -11.68 -21.06 -26.52
C LEU A 120 -11.27 -21.10 -25.03
N PRO A 121 -10.03 -20.77 -24.64
CA PRO A 121 -9.67 -20.64 -23.22
C PRO A 121 -10.57 -19.70 -22.44
N LEU A 122 -10.91 -18.54 -23.01
CA LEU A 122 -11.82 -17.58 -22.39
C LEU A 122 -13.21 -18.19 -22.15
N ARG A 123 -13.79 -18.84 -23.16
CA ARG A 123 -15.12 -19.47 -23.05
C ARG A 123 -15.14 -20.53 -21.96
N ARG A 124 -14.14 -21.41 -21.93
CA ARG A 124 -14.02 -22.45 -20.89
C ARG A 124 -13.96 -21.86 -19.49
N PHE A 125 -13.17 -20.81 -19.30
CA PHE A 125 -13.08 -20.11 -18.03
C PHE A 125 -14.43 -19.47 -17.62
N LEU A 126 -15.09 -18.78 -18.55
CA LEU A 126 -16.40 -18.15 -18.30
C LEU A 126 -17.50 -19.19 -18.02
N ASP A 127 -17.47 -20.34 -18.69
CA ASP A 127 -18.40 -21.44 -18.45
C ASP A 127 -18.20 -22.04 -17.04
N ALA A 128 -16.95 -22.31 -16.65
CA ALA A 128 -16.61 -22.80 -15.30
C ALA A 128 -16.99 -21.78 -14.20
N LEU A 129 -16.89 -20.49 -14.52
CA LEU A 129 -17.30 -19.38 -13.63
C LEU A 129 -18.83 -19.18 -13.57
N ARG A 130 -19.61 -19.86 -14.41
CA ARG A 130 -21.06 -19.66 -14.56
C ARG A 130 -21.39 -18.21 -14.94
N TRP A 131 -20.68 -17.69 -15.93
CA TRP A 131 -20.79 -16.31 -16.39
C TRP A 131 -22.19 -15.94 -16.89
N ASP A 132 -22.95 -16.91 -17.40
CA ASP A 132 -24.36 -16.76 -17.78
C ASP A 132 -25.24 -16.26 -16.62
N VAL A 133 -24.92 -16.68 -15.39
CA VAL A 133 -25.59 -16.21 -14.17
C VAL A 133 -25.08 -14.84 -13.74
N LEU A 134 -23.77 -14.57 -13.88
CA LEU A 134 -23.17 -13.29 -13.47
C LEU A 134 -23.53 -12.12 -14.38
N ARG A 135 -23.57 -12.36 -15.70
CA ARG A 135 -23.69 -11.31 -16.72
C ARG A 135 -24.96 -10.45 -16.56
N PRO A 136 -26.16 -10.98 -16.28
CA PRO A 136 -27.35 -10.17 -16.02
C PRO A 136 -27.17 -9.22 -14.83
N HIS A 137 -26.59 -9.70 -13.73
CA HIS A 137 -26.34 -8.90 -12.54
C HIS A 137 -25.29 -7.80 -12.79
N LEU A 138 -24.19 -8.14 -13.46
CA LEU A 138 -23.16 -7.17 -13.84
C LEU A 138 -23.73 -6.05 -14.72
N ARG A 139 -24.57 -6.39 -15.70
CA ARG A 139 -25.24 -5.41 -16.56
C ARG A 139 -26.21 -4.53 -15.80
N ALA A 140 -26.98 -5.10 -14.87
CA ALA A 140 -27.91 -4.35 -14.04
C ALA A 140 -27.19 -3.39 -13.07
N ALA A 141 -26.01 -3.79 -12.58
CA ALA A 141 -25.18 -3.00 -11.69
C ALA A 141 -24.32 -1.94 -12.41
N ALA A 142 -24.25 -1.97 -13.74
CA ALA A 142 -23.44 -1.09 -14.57
C ALA A 142 -24.10 0.30 -14.81
N ASP A 143 -24.67 0.90 -13.76
CA ASP A 143 -25.26 2.24 -13.83
C ASP A 143 -24.17 3.32 -14.03
N ARG A 144 -24.16 3.93 -15.22
CA ARG A 144 -23.18 4.95 -15.61
C ARG A 144 -23.28 6.25 -14.81
N SER A 145 -24.36 6.46 -14.06
CA SER A 145 -24.46 7.59 -13.12
C SER A 145 -23.42 7.47 -11.99
N GLN A 146 -23.07 6.23 -11.60
CA GLN A 146 -22.14 5.93 -10.53
C GLN A 146 -20.72 5.63 -11.05
N LYS A 147 -19.69 5.95 -10.27
CA LYS A 147 -18.28 5.66 -10.64
C LYS A 147 -18.05 4.15 -10.85
N SER A 148 -18.51 3.33 -9.91
CA SER A 148 -18.43 1.87 -9.96
C SER A 148 -19.14 1.30 -11.19
N GLY A 149 -20.35 1.77 -11.46
CA GLY A 149 -21.11 1.35 -12.64
C GLY A 149 -20.46 1.76 -13.97
N ARG A 150 -19.75 2.89 -14.04
CA ARG A 150 -18.94 3.25 -15.22
C ARG A 150 -17.79 2.28 -15.47
N VAL A 151 -17.04 1.91 -14.42
CA VAL A 151 -15.94 0.93 -14.53
C VAL A 151 -16.47 -0.43 -14.96
N LEU A 152 -17.57 -0.88 -14.35
CA LEU A 152 -18.26 -2.12 -14.72
C LEU A 152 -18.72 -2.10 -16.19
N ALA A 153 -19.35 -1.02 -16.62
CA ALA A 153 -19.82 -0.85 -17.99
C ALA A 153 -18.67 -0.86 -19.01
N ASP A 154 -17.55 -0.21 -18.67
CA ASP A 154 -16.34 -0.18 -19.50
C ASP A 154 -15.71 -1.57 -19.61
N GLY A 155 -15.57 -2.29 -18.48
CA GLY A 155 -15.07 -3.66 -18.46
C GLY A 155 -15.92 -4.64 -19.27
N LEU A 156 -17.25 -4.55 -19.14
CA LEU A 156 -18.17 -5.35 -19.95
C LEU A 156 -18.08 -5.01 -21.44
N GLY A 157 -18.03 -3.71 -21.77
CA GLY A 157 -17.92 -3.24 -23.15
C GLY A 157 -16.59 -3.64 -23.80
N GLU A 158 -15.50 -3.61 -23.04
CA GLU A 158 -14.20 -4.08 -23.53
C GLU A 158 -14.22 -5.58 -23.79
N LEU A 159 -14.68 -6.40 -22.84
CA LEU A 159 -14.80 -7.85 -23.01
C LEU A 159 -15.64 -8.20 -24.25
N GLU A 160 -16.76 -7.50 -24.46
CA GLU A 160 -17.63 -7.72 -25.63
C GLU A 160 -16.99 -7.28 -26.95
N ARG A 161 -16.19 -6.20 -26.94
CA ARG A 161 -15.53 -5.65 -28.14
C ARG A 161 -14.29 -6.44 -28.54
N THR A 162 -13.51 -6.90 -27.57
CA THR A 162 -12.18 -7.51 -27.81
C THR A 162 -12.20 -9.04 -27.76
N ASP A 163 -13.21 -9.65 -27.11
CA ASP A 163 -13.21 -11.07 -26.74
C ASP A 163 -11.92 -11.45 -25.97
N ARG A 164 -11.45 -10.53 -25.11
CA ARG A 164 -10.25 -10.67 -24.28
C ARG A 164 -10.54 -10.34 -22.82
N LEU A 165 -9.92 -11.10 -21.93
CA LEU A 165 -10.01 -10.91 -20.50
C LEU A 165 -8.62 -11.01 -19.85
N HIS A 166 -8.25 -9.98 -19.10
CA HIS A 166 -7.06 -10.02 -18.25
C HIS A 166 -7.42 -10.53 -16.85
N LEU A 167 -6.56 -11.38 -16.30
CA LEU A 167 -6.64 -11.89 -14.94
C LEU A 167 -5.31 -11.66 -14.24
N LEU A 168 -5.35 -11.40 -12.94
CA LEU A 168 -4.15 -11.37 -12.09
C LEU A 168 -4.31 -12.40 -10.98
N ARG A 169 -3.44 -13.41 -10.98
CA ARG A 169 -3.35 -14.38 -9.90
C ARG A 169 -2.19 -14.03 -8.97
N VAL A 170 -2.46 -13.96 -7.68
CA VAL A 170 -1.44 -13.80 -6.64
C VAL A 170 -1.42 -15.05 -5.78
N ASP A 171 -0.37 -15.84 -5.90
CA ASP A 171 -0.13 -17.03 -5.10
C ASP A 171 0.85 -16.68 -3.97
N ASP A 172 0.51 -17.02 -2.73
CA ASP A 172 1.48 -17.10 -1.65
C ASP A 172 1.74 -18.54 -1.19
N TYR A 173 2.96 -18.78 -0.72
CA TYR A 173 3.43 -20.04 -0.15
C TYR A 173 4.23 -19.74 1.12
N ASN A 174 4.28 -20.73 2.03
CA ASN A 174 4.77 -20.55 3.40
C ASN A 174 3.92 -19.52 4.18
N ALA A 175 2.60 -19.59 3.99
CA ALA A 175 1.61 -18.80 4.72
C ALA A 175 0.53 -19.70 5.32
N ASN A 176 -0.22 -19.23 6.33
CA ASN A 176 -1.21 -20.07 7.04
C ASN A 176 -2.34 -20.65 6.16
N GLY A 177 -2.63 -20.02 5.01
CA GLY A 177 -3.84 -20.31 4.24
C GLY A 177 -5.13 -19.83 4.92
N LEU A 178 -6.26 -20.04 4.27
CA LEU A 178 -7.59 -19.63 4.74
C LEU A 178 -8.20 -20.67 5.70
N THR A 179 -7.58 -20.83 6.86
CA THR A 179 -8.05 -21.74 7.92
C THR A 179 -9.32 -21.24 8.61
N GLY A 180 -10.01 -22.16 9.29
CA GLY A 180 -11.17 -21.87 10.14
C GLY A 180 -12.53 -22.01 9.45
N PRO A 181 -13.62 -21.86 10.22
CA PRO A 181 -14.98 -22.12 9.77
C PRO A 181 -15.50 -21.11 8.74
N GLU A 182 -16.63 -21.45 8.09
CA GLU A 182 -17.28 -20.63 7.06
C GLU A 182 -17.82 -19.30 7.59
N TYR A 183 -18.42 -19.32 8.78
CA TYR A 183 -19.26 -18.22 9.28
C TYR A 183 -18.78 -17.62 10.60
N ASP A 184 -18.08 -18.40 11.44
CA ASP A 184 -17.55 -17.90 12.71
C ASP A 184 -16.23 -17.15 12.49
N ASP A 185 -15.60 -16.69 13.57
CA ASP A 185 -14.33 -16.00 13.46
C ASP A 185 -13.19 -16.94 13.04
N GLY A 186 -12.46 -16.53 12.00
CA GLY A 186 -11.43 -17.33 11.37
C GLY A 186 -10.86 -16.63 10.13
N ARG A 187 -9.71 -17.11 9.64
CA ARG A 187 -9.02 -16.50 8.48
C ARG A 187 -9.91 -16.52 7.24
N PHE A 188 -10.60 -17.63 7.01
CA PHE A 188 -11.54 -17.77 5.89
C PHE A 188 -12.65 -16.72 5.92
N ALA A 189 -13.46 -16.67 7.00
CA ALA A 189 -14.57 -15.73 7.10
C ALA A 189 -14.13 -14.27 7.01
N ARG A 190 -12.99 -13.92 7.63
CA ARG A 190 -12.43 -12.56 7.57
C ARG A 190 -12.13 -12.14 6.13
N VAL A 191 -11.65 -13.02 5.27
CA VAL A 191 -11.32 -12.69 3.87
C VAL A 191 -12.54 -12.78 2.96
N VAL A 192 -13.29 -13.88 3.03
CA VAL A 192 -14.34 -14.20 2.05
C VAL A 192 -15.72 -13.67 2.45
N ARG A 193 -16.01 -13.50 3.74
CA ARG A 193 -17.37 -13.13 4.21
C ARG A 193 -17.48 -11.71 4.73
N ARG A 194 -16.45 -11.20 5.40
CA ARG A 194 -16.54 -9.93 6.12
C ARG A 194 -16.00 -8.77 5.29
N THR A 195 -16.57 -7.59 5.54
CA THR A 195 -16.15 -6.31 4.94
C THR A 195 -15.76 -5.38 6.08
N LEU A 196 -14.59 -4.73 5.99
CA LEU A 196 -14.10 -3.78 7.00
C LEU A 196 -13.94 -4.34 8.43
N ASP A 197 -14.05 -5.65 8.63
CA ASP A 197 -13.72 -6.33 9.88
C ASP A 197 -12.32 -6.97 9.76
N SER A 198 -11.35 -6.41 10.48
CA SER A 198 -9.96 -6.85 10.43
C SER A 198 -9.59 -7.84 11.53
N GLY A 199 -10.31 -7.92 12.66
CA GLY A 199 -10.11 -8.90 13.74
C GLY A 199 -8.66 -9.17 14.18
N LYS A 200 -7.67 -8.32 13.84
CA LYS A 200 -6.25 -8.60 14.07
C LYS A 200 -5.88 -8.18 15.50
N ALA A 201 -6.14 -9.06 16.47
CA ALA A 201 -5.53 -8.98 17.80
C ALA A 201 -4.07 -9.45 17.71
N GLY A 202 -3.11 -8.55 17.41
CA GLY A 202 -1.69 -8.92 17.32
C GLY A 202 -0.78 -7.86 16.69
N VAL A 203 0.50 -8.21 16.51
CA VAL A 203 1.61 -7.35 16.00
C VAL A 203 1.65 -7.25 14.46
N GLN A 204 0.79 -8.00 13.75
CA GLN A 204 0.71 -8.07 12.27
C GLN A 204 0.32 -6.72 11.63
N GLY A 205 0.84 -6.38 10.46
CA GLY A 205 0.87 -5.04 9.87
C GLY A 205 -0.46 -4.39 9.44
N GLY A 206 -1.51 -5.13 9.09
CA GLY A 206 -2.78 -4.54 8.61
C GLY A 206 -3.84 -4.32 9.71
N SER A 207 -4.15 -3.09 10.12
CA SER A 207 -5.17 -2.78 11.16
C SER A 207 -6.56 -2.44 10.61
N TYR A 208 -6.67 -1.94 9.38
CA TYR A 208 -7.92 -1.30 8.95
C TYR A 208 -8.90 -2.16 8.14
N GLY A 209 -8.57 -3.42 7.83
CA GLY A 209 -9.43 -4.28 7.01
C GLY A 209 -9.59 -3.82 5.55
N MET A 210 -8.90 -2.73 5.19
CA MET A 210 -8.92 -2.06 3.89
C MET A 210 -8.01 -2.73 2.86
N GLY A 211 -6.90 -3.35 3.27
CA GLY A 211 -5.98 -4.02 2.34
C GLY A 211 -6.65 -5.12 1.51
N LYS A 212 -7.65 -5.79 2.07
CA LYS A 212 -8.51 -6.75 1.34
C LYS A 212 -9.21 -6.10 0.14
N ALA A 213 -9.75 -4.88 0.31
CA ALA A 213 -10.52 -4.20 -0.72
C ALA A 213 -9.71 -3.88 -1.99
N THR A 214 -8.37 -3.87 -1.92
CA THR A 214 -7.51 -3.61 -3.08
C THR A 214 -7.60 -4.71 -4.15
N LEU A 215 -7.78 -5.98 -3.75
CA LEU A 215 -7.99 -7.10 -4.67
C LEU A 215 -9.26 -6.90 -5.50
N TRP A 216 -10.37 -6.50 -4.87
CA TRP A 216 -11.63 -6.21 -5.55
C TRP A 216 -11.57 -4.90 -6.34
N ALA A 217 -10.87 -3.87 -5.85
CA ALA A 217 -10.72 -2.61 -6.54
C ALA A 217 -9.94 -2.74 -7.86
N ALA A 218 -8.95 -3.64 -7.92
CA ALA A 218 -8.20 -3.96 -9.13
C ALA A 218 -8.96 -4.86 -10.12
N SER A 219 -10.20 -5.28 -9.80
CA SER A 219 -11.09 -5.99 -10.72
C SER A 219 -12.11 -5.04 -11.31
N ARG A 220 -12.22 -5.00 -12.65
CA ARG A 220 -13.30 -4.26 -13.33
C ARG A 220 -14.69 -4.79 -12.98
N PHE A 221 -14.77 -6.06 -12.58
CA PHE A 221 -16.02 -6.74 -12.25
C PHE A 221 -16.28 -6.82 -10.74
N GLY A 222 -15.38 -6.33 -9.90
CA GLY A 222 -15.44 -6.54 -8.45
C GLY A 222 -15.45 -8.03 -8.08
N LEU A 223 -14.71 -8.86 -8.83
CA LEU A 223 -14.77 -10.32 -8.74
C LEU A 223 -13.39 -10.91 -8.44
N VAL A 224 -13.31 -11.65 -7.33
CA VAL A 224 -12.12 -12.40 -6.92
C VAL A 224 -12.50 -13.84 -6.60
N LEU A 225 -11.75 -14.79 -7.16
CA LEU A 225 -11.79 -16.21 -6.78
C LEU A 225 -10.61 -16.55 -5.88
N VAL A 226 -10.77 -17.52 -5.00
CA VAL A 226 -9.73 -17.97 -4.09
C VAL A 226 -9.57 -19.48 -4.14
N ASN A 227 -8.33 -19.95 -4.00
CA ASN A 227 -7.99 -21.34 -3.71
C ASN A 227 -6.94 -21.36 -2.61
N SER A 228 -7.17 -22.09 -1.52
CA SER A 228 -6.21 -22.18 -0.42
C SER A 228 -5.79 -23.61 -0.09
N VAL A 229 -4.49 -23.74 0.22
CA VAL A 229 -3.91 -24.88 0.94
C VAL A 229 -3.69 -24.45 2.39
N LEU A 230 -4.25 -25.19 3.33
CA LEU A 230 -4.37 -24.83 4.73
C LEU A 230 -3.20 -25.41 5.54
N SER A 231 -2.69 -24.63 6.50
CA SER A 231 -1.73 -25.14 7.49
C SER A 231 -2.36 -26.10 8.50
N GLU A 232 -3.68 -26.01 8.69
CA GLU A 232 -4.47 -26.85 9.59
C GLU A 232 -5.68 -27.43 8.85
N GLN A 233 -6.02 -28.68 9.15
CA GLN A 233 -7.15 -29.34 8.51
C GLN A 233 -8.48 -28.68 8.85
N GLN A 234 -9.33 -28.50 7.84
CA GLN A 234 -10.74 -28.16 7.98
C GLN A 234 -11.56 -29.26 7.30
N ASP A 235 -12.54 -29.82 8.01
CA ASP A 235 -13.42 -30.88 7.47
C ASP A 235 -12.64 -32.10 6.89
N GLY A 236 -11.48 -32.41 7.50
CA GLY A 236 -10.59 -33.50 7.10
C GLY A 236 -9.73 -33.22 5.86
N ARG A 237 -9.69 -31.98 5.36
CA ARG A 237 -8.90 -31.58 4.20
C ARG A 237 -8.03 -30.36 4.48
N THR A 238 -6.95 -30.27 3.71
CA THR A 238 -6.04 -29.12 3.71
C THR A 238 -5.93 -28.47 2.35
N ASP A 239 -6.21 -29.16 1.25
CA ASP A 239 -5.92 -28.65 -0.10
C ASP A 239 -7.19 -28.32 -0.88
N ARG A 240 -7.09 -27.35 -1.80
CA ARG A 240 -8.15 -26.99 -2.75
C ARG A 240 -9.44 -26.51 -2.09
N ARG A 241 -9.32 -25.70 -1.04
CA ARG A 241 -10.48 -24.95 -0.51
C ARG A 241 -10.77 -23.76 -1.43
N LEU A 242 -11.77 -23.89 -2.30
CA LEU A 242 -12.16 -22.85 -3.25
C LEU A 242 -13.38 -22.05 -2.78
N ALA A 243 -13.38 -20.77 -3.10
CA ALA A 243 -14.54 -19.89 -2.97
C ALA A 243 -14.44 -18.74 -3.98
N GLY A 244 -15.54 -18.05 -4.24
CA GLY A 244 -15.51 -16.78 -4.96
C GLY A 244 -16.32 -15.72 -4.23
N ARG A 245 -15.94 -14.46 -4.43
CA ARG A 245 -16.63 -13.30 -3.90
C ARG A 245 -16.74 -12.24 -4.97
N LEU A 246 -17.96 -11.76 -5.14
CA LEU A 246 -18.34 -10.69 -6.04
C LEU A 246 -18.88 -9.52 -5.22
N GLU A 247 -18.45 -8.31 -5.56
CA GLU A 247 -18.93 -7.07 -4.97
C GLU A 247 -19.49 -6.15 -6.05
N LEU A 248 -20.82 -6.03 -6.08
CA LEU A 248 -21.52 -5.09 -6.95
C LEU A 248 -22.16 -3.96 -6.13
N PRO A 249 -22.47 -2.83 -6.78
CA PRO A 249 -23.50 -1.91 -6.31
C PRO A 249 -24.85 -2.59 -6.19
N TRP A 250 -25.75 -1.99 -5.41
CA TRP A 250 -27.17 -2.31 -5.44
C TRP A 250 -27.70 -2.27 -6.88
N HIS A 251 -28.52 -3.25 -7.24
CA HIS A 251 -29.11 -3.34 -8.57
C HIS A 251 -30.42 -4.14 -8.52
N ALA A 252 -31.23 -3.98 -9.56
CA ALA A 252 -32.49 -4.69 -9.73
C ALA A 252 -32.51 -5.45 -11.07
N LEU A 253 -33.03 -6.66 -11.06
CA LEU A 253 -33.32 -7.42 -12.27
C LEU A 253 -34.77 -7.18 -12.75
N PRO A 254 -35.09 -7.47 -14.03
CA PRO A 254 -36.42 -7.19 -14.62
C PRO A 254 -37.63 -7.82 -13.90
N GLU A 255 -37.42 -8.84 -13.05
CA GLU A 255 -38.47 -9.49 -12.23
C GLU A 255 -38.68 -8.84 -10.85
N GLU A 256 -38.34 -7.55 -10.69
CA GLU A 256 -38.43 -6.79 -9.43
C GLU A 256 -37.63 -7.38 -8.24
N ARG A 257 -36.69 -8.30 -8.51
CA ARG A 257 -35.75 -8.77 -7.50
C ARG A 257 -34.63 -7.76 -7.34
N GLU A 258 -34.58 -7.15 -6.16
CA GLU A 258 -33.53 -6.23 -5.76
C GLU A 258 -32.42 -6.97 -5.01
N TYR A 259 -31.17 -6.58 -5.27
CA TYR A 259 -29.98 -7.19 -4.67
C TYR A 259 -29.13 -6.15 -3.98
N ALA A 260 -28.57 -6.51 -2.82
CA ALA A 260 -27.72 -5.63 -2.03
C ALA A 260 -26.37 -5.34 -2.70
N GLY A 261 -25.92 -6.24 -3.58
CA GLY A 261 -24.66 -6.13 -4.30
C GLY A 261 -23.70 -7.32 -4.12
N PRO A 262 -23.38 -7.75 -2.88
CA PRO A 262 -22.49 -8.88 -2.64
C PRO A 262 -23.05 -10.22 -3.15
N ALA A 263 -22.17 -11.08 -3.65
CA ALA A 263 -22.48 -12.47 -3.96
C ALA A 263 -21.29 -13.39 -3.67
N TRP A 264 -21.58 -14.67 -3.46
CA TRP A 264 -20.58 -15.68 -3.18
C TRP A 264 -20.72 -16.87 -4.12
N PHE A 265 -19.57 -17.43 -4.51
CA PHE A 265 -19.48 -18.62 -5.35
C PHE A 265 -19.02 -19.81 -4.52
N GLY A 266 -19.79 -20.89 -4.57
CA GLY A 266 -19.48 -22.13 -3.87
C GLY A 266 -20.64 -23.13 -3.89
N ILE A 267 -20.65 -24.07 -2.96
CA ILE A 267 -21.71 -25.09 -2.86
C ILE A 267 -22.82 -24.59 -1.95
N ARG A 268 -24.09 -24.74 -2.36
CA ARG A 268 -25.24 -24.32 -1.55
C ARG A 268 -25.19 -24.90 -0.15
N ASP A 269 -25.39 -24.05 0.84
CA ASP A 269 -25.50 -24.47 2.24
C ASP A 269 -26.87 -25.10 2.47
N GLN A 270 -26.89 -26.36 2.92
CA GLN A 270 -28.14 -27.09 3.18
C GLN A 270 -28.86 -26.60 4.44
N GLU A 271 -28.15 -25.99 5.38
CA GLU A 271 -28.70 -25.46 6.63
C GLU A 271 -29.10 -23.98 6.48
N ARG A 272 -28.44 -23.26 5.56
CA ARG A 272 -28.68 -21.83 5.27
C ARG A 272 -29.08 -21.64 3.81
N GLY A 273 -30.38 -21.71 3.52
CA GLY A 273 -30.92 -21.77 2.15
C GLY A 273 -30.52 -20.64 1.19
N ASP A 274 -30.10 -19.48 1.71
CA ASP A 274 -29.65 -18.31 0.92
C ASP A 274 -28.14 -18.05 1.06
N SER A 275 -27.34 -19.09 1.34
CA SER A 275 -25.89 -19.01 1.42
C SER A 275 -25.23 -20.17 0.67
N VAL A 276 -24.02 -19.94 0.19
CA VAL A 276 -23.09 -20.99 -0.24
C VAL A 276 -22.03 -21.21 0.83
N ARG A 277 -21.23 -22.26 0.74
CA ARG A 277 -19.99 -22.51 1.49
C ARG A 277 -18.83 -22.62 0.52
N SER A 278 -17.59 -22.42 0.99
CA SER A 278 -16.43 -22.89 0.23
C SER A 278 -16.55 -24.38 -0.04
N TRP A 279 -15.88 -24.84 -1.09
CA TRP A 279 -15.89 -26.25 -1.45
C TRP A 279 -14.48 -26.78 -1.65
N TRP A 280 -14.35 -28.09 -1.51
CA TRP A 280 -13.12 -28.79 -1.76
C TRP A 280 -13.11 -29.18 -3.23
N ALA A 281 -12.36 -28.45 -4.04
CA ALA A 281 -12.36 -28.66 -5.48
C ALA A 281 -11.50 -29.88 -5.86
N ASP A 282 -11.88 -30.55 -6.95
CA ASP A 282 -10.96 -31.46 -7.63
C ASP A 282 -9.90 -30.68 -8.45
N SER A 283 -8.89 -31.39 -8.97
CA SER A 283 -7.87 -30.74 -9.81
C SER A 283 -8.41 -30.20 -11.15
N ALA A 284 -9.52 -30.73 -11.67
CA ALA A 284 -10.08 -30.26 -12.93
C ALA A 284 -10.70 -28.87 -12.73
N ALA A 285 -11.53 -28.71 -11.70
CA ALA A 285 -12.13 -27.45 -11.29
C ALA A 285 -11.07 -26.37 -11.00
N ALA A 286 -10.02 -26.72 -10.26
CA ALA A 286 -8.92 -25.79 -9.99
C ALA A 286 -8.19 -25.34 -11.27
N ARG A 287 -7.98 -26.22 -12.25
CA ARG A 287 -7.39 -25.85 -13.55
C ARG A 287 -8.32 -25.03 -14.42
N GLU A 288 -9.60 -25.39 -14.50
CA GLU A 288 -10.61 -24.67 -15.29
C GLU A 288 -10.81 -23.23 -14.80
N LEU A 289 -10.73 -23.02 -13.48
CA LEU A 289 -10.77 -21.70 -12.85
C LEU A 289 -9.40 -21.03 -12.76
N LEU A 290 -8.36 -21.60 -13.37
CA LEU A 290 -6.97 -21.09 -13.37
C LEU A 290 -6.39 -20.85 -11.96
N LEU A 291 -6.87 -21.60 -10.98
CA LEU A 291 -6.49 -21.53 -9.57
C LEU A 291 -5.62 -22.72 -9.12
N GLU A 292 -5.24 -23.62 -10.01
CA GLU A 292 -4.33 -24.73 -9.66
C GLU A 292 -3.00 -24.19 -9.14
N ARG A 293 -2.60 -24.71 -7.98
CA ARG A 293 -1.36 -24.35 -7.27
C ARG A 293 -0.25 -25.31 -7.65
N GLU A 294 0.99 -24.82 -7.70
CA GLU A 294 2.16 -25.63 -8.10
C GLU A 294 2.70 -26.52 -6.96
N SER A 295 2.29 -26.24 -5.73
CA SER A 295 2.79 -26.92 -4.53
C SER A 295 1.68 -27.05 -3.50
N ASP A 296 1.82 -28.07 -2.65
CA ASP A 296 1.07 -28.35 -1.45
C ASP A 296 1.54 -27.55 -0.22
N LEU A 297 2.51 -26.65 -0.39
CA LEU A 297 2.90 -25.73 0.67
C LEU A 297 1.70 -24.83 1.04
N PRO A 298 1.40 -24.68 2.35
CA PRO A 298 0.34 -23.83 2.83
C PRO A 298 0.40 -22.39 2.30
N GLY A 299 -0.76 -21.86 1.97
CA GLY A 299 -0.95 -20.53 1.37
C GLY A 299 -2.27 -20.40 0.61
N THR A 300 -2.42 -19.31 -0.13
CA THR A 300 -3.64 -18.88 -0.81
C THR A 300 -3.31 -18.31 -2.17
N SER A 301 -4.15 -18.63 -3.14
CA SER A 301 -4.16 -18.05 -4.48
C SER A 301 -5.39 -17.15 -4.59
N PHE A 302 -5.19 -15.88 -4.91
CA PHE A 302 -6.24 -14.93 -5.23
C PHE A 302 -6.24 -14.66 -6.73
N LEU A 303 -7.36 -14.91 -7.42
CA LEU A 303 -7.51 -14.60 -8.83
C LEU A 303 -8.46 -13.41 -9.01
N VAL A 304 -7.89 -12.28 -9.36
CA VAL A 304 -8.61 -11.04 -9.71
C VAL A 304 -9.09 -11.15 -11.15
N VAL A 305 -10.41 -11.18 -11.35
CA VAL A 305 -11.03 -11.37 -12.67
C VAL A 305 -11.32 -10.03 -13.32
N GLY A 306 -10.88 -9.82 -14.56
CA GLY A 306 -10.93 -8.50 -15.19
C GLY A 306 -9.93 -7.54 -14.56
N ALA A 307 -8.71 -8.02 -14.31
CA ALA A 307 -7.64 -7.23 -13.73
C ALA A 307 -7.31 -6.03 -14.62
N TYR A 308 -7.18 -4.85 -14.04
CA TYR A 308 -6.83 -3.63 -14.77
C TYR A 308 -6.09 -2.63 -13.90
N ASP A 309 -5.36 -1.73 -14.54
CA ASP A 309 -4.72 -0.58 -13.91
C ASP A 309 -5.55 0.69 -14.19
N GLY A 310 -6.29 1.14 -13.19
CA GLY A 310 -7.11 2.36 -13.25
C GLY A 310 -6.30 3.65 -13.21
N SER A 311 -4.98 3.59 -12.99
CA SER A 311 -4.10 4.75 -13.17
C SER A 311 -3.91 5.12 -14.65
N GLY A 312 -4.24 4.21 -15.57
CA GLY A 312 -4.06 4.38 -17.02
C GLY A 312 -2.62 4.25 -17.50
N VAL A 313 -1.71 3.77 -16.63
CA VAL A 313 -0.29 3.57 -16.95
C VAL A 313 -0.04 2.25 -17.67
N SER A 314 -0.85 1.22 -17.40
CA SER A 314 -0.62 -0.14 -17.89
C SER A 314 -1.90 -0.73 -18.51
N ALA A 315 -1.93 -0.91 -19.82
CA ALA A 315 -3.07 -1.53 -20.51
C ALA A 315 -2.73 -2.91 -21.10
N GLU A 316 -1.47 -3.10 -21.47
CA GLU A 316 -0.99 -4.35 -22.04
C GLU A 316 -0.27 -5.23 -21.01
N LEU A 317 -0.21 -6.52 -21.29
CA LEU A 317 0.32 -7.53 -20.37
C LEU A 317 1.78 -7.25 -19.94
N ASP A 318 2.61 -6.78 -20.86
CA ASP A 318 4.02 -6.47 -20.61
C ASP A 318 4.19 -5.22 -19.73
N GLU A 319 3.30 -4.23 -19.88
CA GLU A 319 3.28 -3.01 -19.05
C GLU A 319 2.84 -3.35 -17.62
N MET A 320 1.80 -4.18 -17.48
CA MET A 320 1.35 -4.68 -16.18
C MET A 320 2.45 -5.49 -15.49
N HIS A 321 3.18 -6.33 -16.24
CA HIS A 321 4.32 -7.09 -15.73
C HIS A 321 5.43 -6.15 -15.21
N ALA A 322 5.84 -5.18 -16.03
CA ALA A 322 6.85 -4.20 -15.65
C ALA A 322 6.44 -3.35 -14.43
N CYS A 323 5.15 -2.96 -14.36
CA CYS A 323 4.57 -2.27 -13.23
C CYS A 323 4.71 -3.10 -11.94
N LEU A 324 4.28 -4.37 -11.96
CA LEU A 324 4.40 -5.27 -10.80
C LEU A 324 5.86 -5.48 -10.38
N MET A 325 6.76 -5.73 -11.34
CA MET A 325 8.20 -5.90 -11.06
C MET A 325 8.78 -4.66 -10.36
N LYS A 326 8.45 -3.47 -10.87
CA LYS A 326 8.90 -2.20 -10.30
C LYS A 326 8.33 -2.00 -8.90
N GLU A 327 7.02 -2.19 -8.70
CA GLU A 327 6.37 -1.92 -7.42
C GLU A 327 6.81 -2.91 -6.33
N LEU A 328 7.02 -4.17 -6.67
CA LEU A 328 7.62 -5.15 -5.75
C LEU A 328 9.06 -4.78 -5.39
N GLY A 329 9.87 -4.40 -6.38
CA GLY A 329 11.26 -3.96 -6.19
C GLY A 329 11.35 -2.68 -5.36
N ASP A 330 10.47 -1.72 -5.59
CA ASP A 330 10.45 -0.47 -4.85
C ASP A 330 10.06 -0.70 -3.39
N ASN A 331 9.00 -1.47 -3.14
CA ASN A 331 8.39 -1.56 -1.81
C ASN A 331 8.99 -2.66 -0.92
N PHE A 332 9.57 -3.72 -1.49
CA PHE A 332 10.01 -4.90 -0.73
C PHE A 332 11.47 -5.31 -0.96
N TRP A 333 12.29 -4.51 -1.64
CA TRP A 333 13.72 -4.85 -1.86
C TRP A 333 14.42 -5.33 -0.58
N ALA A 334 14.21 -4.68 0.57
CA ALA A 334 14.86 -5.05 1.83
C ALA A 334 14.37 -6.37 2.43
N ALA A 335 13.13 -6.77 2.14
CA ALA A 335 12.58 -8.06 2.54
C ALA A 335 13.19 -9.21 1.73
N MET A 336 13.63 -8.92 0.50
CA MET A 336 14.25 -9.88 -0.42
C MET A 336 15.78 -10.01 -0.23
N VAL A 337 16.39 -9.16 0.60
CA VAL A 337 17.82 -9.28 0.94
C VAL A 337 18.03 -10.40 1.96
N ALA A 338 18.82 -11.40 1.57
CA ALA A 338 19.38 -12.42 2.47
C ALA A 338 20.78 -12.00 2.97
N GLY A 339 21.09 -12.39 4.21
CA GLY A 339 22.46 -12.39 4.74
C GLY A 339 23.07 -13.80 4.69
N GLU A 340 24.33 -13.93 5.09
CA GLU A 340 25.07 -15.20 5.09
C GLU A 340 24.38 -16.29 5.94
N ASN A 341 23.85 -15.89 7.10
CA ASN A 341 23.21 -16.79 8.06
C ASN A 341 21.74 -16.43 8.32
N ARG A 342 21.16 -15.56 7.48
CA ARG A 342 19.77 -15.11 7.63
C ARG A 342 19.07 -15.17 6.27
N PRO A 343 18.05 -16.04 6.10
CA PRO A 343 17.31 -16.09 4.85
C PRO A 343 16.60 -14.76 4.59
N ALA A 344 16.30 -14.50 3.31
CA ALA A 344 15.37 -13.45 2.95
C ALA A 344 14.00 -13.72 3.59
N LEU A 345 13.23 -12.66 3.85
CA LEU A 345 11.86 -12.78 4.33
C LEU A 345 10.89 -13.08 3.19
N LEU A 346 11.23 -12.61 1.99
CA LEU A 346 10.38 -12.67 0.80
C LEU A 346 11.19 -13.14 -0.41
N ARG A 347 10.55 -13.90 -1.30
CA ARG A 347 10.93 -13.99 -2.72
C ARG A 347 9.72 -13.65 -3.57
N ALA A 348 9.87 -12.67 -4.46
CA ALA A 348 8.79 -12.19 -5.30
C ALA A 348 9.06 -12.53 -6.77
N THR A 349 8.09 -13.11 -7.46
CA THR A 349 8.20 -13.45 -8.88
C THR A 349 7.00 -12.94 -9.67
N VAL A 350 7.23 -12.54 -10.92
CA VAL A 350 6.18 -12.11 -11.84
C VAL A 350 6.34 -12.83 -13.18
N GLU A 351 5.24 -13.33 -13.72
CA GLU A 351 5.19 -13.95 -15.04
C GLU A 351 3.89 -13.62 -15.77
N ALA A 352 3.89 -13.77 -17.09
CA ALA A 352 2.75 -13.39 -17.91
C ALA A 352 2.46 -14.42 -18.99
N TRP A 353 1.19 -14.84 -19.07
CA TRP A 353 0.73 -15.95 -19.90
C TRP A 353 -0.38 -15.46 -20.84
N ARG A 354 -0.37 -15.92 -22.09
CA ARG A 354 -1.45 -15.70 -23.06
C ARG A 354 -2.03 -17.05 -23.46
N ASN A 355 -3.30 -17.29 -23.18
CA ASN A 355 -4.01 -18.54 -23.48
C ASN A 355 -3.30 -19.81 -22.96
N GLY A 356 -2.59 -19.71 -21.83
CA GLY A 356 -1.83 -20.81 -21.23
C GLY A 356 -0.38 -20.93 -21.72
N GLU A 357 0.05 -20.14 -22.70
CA GLU A 357 1.44 -20.07 -23.15
C GLU A 357 2.19 -18.93 -22.45
N VAL A 358 3.42 -19.20 -22.01
CA VAL A 358 4.26 -18.19 -21.34
C VAL A 358 4.75 -17.18 -22.37
N VAL A 359 4.36 -15.91 -22.21
CA VAL A 359 4.84 -14.80 -23.06
C VAL A 359 5.94 -14.00 -22.39
N VAL A 360 5.87 -13.84 -21.06
CA VAL A 360 6.97 -13.32 -20.25
C VAL A 360 7.34 -14.40 -19.22
N PRO A 361 8.58 -14.93 -19.26
CA PRO A 361 8.99 -15.99 -18.35
C PRO A 361 9.00 -15.50 -16.91
N ARG A 362 8.87 -16.46 -15.98
CA ARG A 362 8.99 -16.19 -14.55
C ARG A 362 10.29 -15.47 -14.25
N THR A 363 10.14 -14.24 -13.78
CA THR A 363 11.25 -13.36 -13.43
C THR A 363 11.18 -13.09 -11.94
N GLU A 364 12.27 -13.34 -11.23
CA GLU A 364 12.41 -13.01 -9.81
C GLU A 364 12.88 -11.56 -9.66
N VAL A 365 12.33 -10.85 -8.69
CA VAL A 365 12.73 -9.48 -8.40
C VAL A 365 14.07 -9.49 -7.65
N ASP A 366 15.14 -9.10 -8.33
CA ASP A 366 16.46 -8.98 -7.71
C ASP A 366 16.58 -7.66 -6.92
N PRO A 367 16.74 -7.69 -5.58
CA PRO A 367 16.88 -6.48 -4.78
C PRO A 367 18.17 -5.71 -5.09
N PHE A 368 19.23 -6.36 -5.59
CA PHE A 368 20.49 -5.68 -5.93
C PHE A 368 20.44 -4.96 -7.28
N THR A 369 19.49 -5.32 -8.14
CA THR A 369 19.16 -4.56 -9.34
C THR A 369 18.17 -3.43 -9.02
N ALA A 370 17.13 -3.71 -8.23
CA ALA A 370 16.09 -2.74 -7.89
C ALA A 370 16.57 -1.59 -6.97
N ALA A 371 17.48 -1.89 -6.03
CA ALA A 371 17.93 -0.95 -5.00
C ALA A 371 19.39 -1.20 -4.58
N PRO A 372 20.39 -1.06 -5.48
CA PRO A 372 21.74 -1.60 -5.27
C PRO A 372 22.42 -1.16 -3.98
N ALA A 373 22.48 0.14 -3.68
CA ALA A 373 23.15 0.66 -2.49
C ALA A 373 22.35 0.34 -1.23
N LYS A 374 21.03 0.51 -1.25
CA LYS A 374 20.17 0.20 -0.10
C LYS A 374 20.22 -1.31 0.24
N SER A 375 20.20 -2.19 -0.76
CA SER A 375 20.31 -3.63 -0.60
C SER A 375 21.67 -4.04 -0.02
N ARG A 376 22.77 -3.42 -0.49
CA ARG A 376 24.09 -3.58 0.11
C ARG A 376 24.10 -3.16 1.59
N ALA A 377 23.47 -2.03 1.93
CA ALA A 377 23.40 -1.56 3.31
C ALA A 377 22.69 -2.58 4.22
N VAL A 378 21.53 -3.09 3.80
CA VAL A 378 20.80 -4.11 4.55
C VAL A 378 21.60 -5.40 4.66
N LYS A 379 22.25 -5.86 3.57
CA LYS A 379 23.10 -7.07 3.61
C LYS A 379 24.22 -6.92 4.64
N ALA A 380 24.99 -5.83 4.58
CA ALA A 380 26.08 -5.57 5.52
C ALA A 380 25.59 -5.54 6.98
N PHE A 381 24.40 -5.01 7.24
CA PHE A 381 23.79 -5.07 8.56
C PHE A 381 23.43 -6.51 9.00
N LEU A 382 22.87 -7.32 8.10
CA LEU A 382 22.52 -8.71 8.41
C LEU A 382 23.75 -9.58 8.68
N ASP A 383 24.85 -9.27 8.01
CA ASP A 383 26.11 -10.01 8.11
C ASP A 383 27.03 -9.47 9.23
N GLY A 384 26.70 -8.30 9.80
CA GLY A 384 27.52 -7.67 10.83
C GLY A 384 28.78 -6.99 10.30
N GLU A 385 28.81 -6.64 9.01
CA GLU A 385 29.96 -6.08 8.29
C GLU A 385 29.94 -4.54 8.20
N THR A 386 29.26 -3.87 9.13
CA THR A 386 29.17 -2.41 9.14
C THR A 386 30.43 -1.77 9.70
N VAL A 387 30.83 -0.63 9.16
CA VAL A 387 32.01 0.15 9.58
C VAL A 387 31.61 1.36 10.43
N SER A 388 32.58 1.96 11.14
CA SER A 388 32.35 3.15 11.97
C SER A 388 32.32 4.47 11.17
N ARG A 389 32.90 4.50 9.96
CA ARG A 389 32.96 5.69 9.10
C ARG A 389 32.96 5.34 7.62
N LEU A 390 32.47 6.24 6.78
CA LEU A 390 32.48 6.09 5.32
C LEU A 390 33.85 6.47 4.75
N SER A 391 34.56 5.50 4.19
CA SER A 391 35.88 5.69 3.57
C SER A 391 35.96 5.14 2.14
N ALA A 392 35.28 4.03 1.86
CA ALA A 392 35.17 3.42 0.54
C ALA A 392 33.74 3.53 -0.02
N ARG A 393 33.59 3.31 -1.33
CA ARG A 393 32.29 3.40 -2.04
C ARG A 393 31.29 2.32 -1.62
N THR A 394 31.76 1.24 -1.02
CA THR A 394 30.93 0.12 -0.57
C THR A 394 30.68 0.13 0.92
N ASP A 395 31.26 1.08 1.66
CA ASP A 395 31.13 1.14 3.11
C ASP A 395 29.68 1.36 3.54
N VAL A 396 29.34 0.76 4.67
CA VAL A 396 28.02 0.88 5.30
C VAL A 396 28.24 1.23 6.76
N VAL A 397 27.84 2.44 7.16
CA VAL A 397 27.88 2.86 8.56
C VAL A 397 26.55 2.56 9.22
N ALA A 398 26.60 2.03 10.45
CA ALA A 398 25.43 1.83 11.29
C ALA A 398 25.44 2.74 12.51
N ALA A 399 24.33 3.42 12.78
CA ALA A 399 24.09 4.20 13.99
C ALA A 399 22.79 3.76 14.66
N ARG A 400 22.66 4.11 15.94
CA ARG A 400 21.45 3.87 16.73
C ARG A 400 20.63 5.15 16.81
N VAL A 401 19.32 5.03 16.61
CA VAL A 401 18.39 6.15 16.71
C VAL A 401 17.31 5.80 17.74
N PRO A 402 17.22 6.55 18.85
CA PRO A 402 16.28 6.24 19.92
C PRO A 402 14.85 6.63 19.51
N LEU A 403 13.91 5.73 19.73
CA LEU A 403 12.47 5.96 19.71
C LEU A 403 11.96 5.88 21.16
N GLU A 404 11.54 7.02 21.69
CA GLU A 404 10.93 7.12 23.01
C GLU A 404 9.55 6.46 23.00
N LEU A 405 9.39 5.34 23.70
CA LEU A 405 8.12 4.63 23.72
C LEU A 405 7.12 5.36 24.61
N VAL A 406 5.85 5.26 24.23
CA VAL A 406 4.76 5.92 24.94
C VAL A 406 3.80 4.87 25.48
N ARG A 407 3.28 5.09 26.69
CA ARG A 407 2.34 4.16 27.33
C ARG A 407 1.01 4.13 26.59
N ARG A 408 0.39 2.95 26.53
CA ARG A 408 -0.99 2.79 26.08
C ARG A 408 -1.97 3.24 27.17
N LYS A 409 -3.20 3.60 26.79
CA LYS A 409 -4.24 4.04 27.74
C LYS A 409 -4.90 2.88 28.50
N ASP A 410 -4.94 1.71 27.88
CA ASP A 410 -5.56 0.49 28.42
C ASP A 410 -4.67 -0.24 29.44
N ASP A 411 -3.40 0.14 29.54
CA ASP A 411 -2.47 -0.37 30.55
C ASP A 411 -1.85 0.76 31.39
N PRO A 412 -2.61 1.33 32.34
CA PRO A 412 -2.12 2.42 33.20
C PRO A 412 -1.11 1.95 34.26
N ALA A 413 -0.99 0.63 34.50
CA ALA A 413 -0.10 0.07 35.52
C ALA A 413 1.31 -0.22 34.99
N ALA A 414 1.50 -0.25 33.67
CA ALA A 414 2.82 -0.36 33.06
C ALA A 414 3.73 0.82 33.44
N GLY A 415 4.98 0.50 33.79
CA GLY A 415 6.06 1.46 34.08
C GLY A 415 6.41 2.37 32.89
N PRO A 416 7.52 3.14 32.94
CA PRO A 416 7.97 3.91 31.79
C PRO A 416 8.14 2.99 30.58
N ALA A 417 7.60 3.39 29.43
CA ALA A 417 7.48 2.52 28.25
C ALA A 417 8.84 2.15 27.61
N GLY A 418 9.94 2.75 28.06
CA GLY A 418 11.31 2.44 27.62
C GLY A 418 11.71 3.19 26.36
N VAL A 419 12.90 2.85 25.84
CA VAL A 419 13.44 3.38 24.59
C VAL A 419 13.71 2.21 23.65
N HIS A 420 13.28 2.34 22.41
CA HIS A 420 13.62 1.41 21.36
C HIS A 420 14.75 1.96 20.49
N GLU A 421 15.86 1.23 20.41
CA GLU A 421 17.00 1.58 19.55
C GLU A 421 16.81 1.08 18.12
N ALA A 422 16.36 1.97 17.23
CA ALA A 422 16.31 1.70 15.79
C ALA A 422 17.73 1.69 15.18
N VAL A 423 17.89 1.05 14.02
CA VAL A 423 19.16 0.98 13.29
C VAL A 423 19.08 1.88 12.07
N LEU A 424 19.95 2.88 12.01
CA LEU A 424 20.15 3.72 10.84
C LEU A 424 21.39 3.23 10.08
N LEU A 425 21.23 2.92 8.81
CA LEU A 425 22.30 2.53 7.89
C LEU A 425 22.54 3.64 6.90
N VAL A 426 23.79 4.03 6.66
CA VAL A 426 24.17 5.03 5.67
C VAL A 426 25.26 4.46 4.77
N THR A 427 25.07 4.58 3.46
CA THR A 427 26.03 4.08 2.47
C THR A 427 26.11 5.03 1.27
N PRO A 428 27.25 5.12 0.55
CA PRO A 428 27.34 5.94 -0.65
C PRO A 428 26.35 5.47 -1.73
N ALA A 429 25.75 6.42 -2.43
CA ALA A 429 24.82 6.14 -3.52
C ALA A 429 25.54 5.44 -4.69
N ALA A 430 24.87 4.47 -5.31
CA ALA A 430 25.33 3.92 -6.59
C ALA A 430 24.96 4.87 -7.72
N GLY A 431 25.82 5.01 -8.74
CA GLY A 431 25.66 6.02 -9.80
C GLY A 431 24.37 5.95 -10.63
N ALA A 432 23.64 4.83 -10.61
CA ALA A 432 22.34 4.68 -11.27
C ALA A 432 21.13 4.85 -10.32
N GLU A 433 21.37 4.96 -9.00
CA GLU A 433 20.32 4.97 -7.98
C GLU A 433 19.93 6.41 -7.63
N GLU A 434 19.31 7.09 -8.60
CA GLU A 434 18.68 8.39 -8.39
C GLU A 434 17.22 8.22 -7.96
N PRO A 435 16.71 9.12 -7.09
CA PRO A 435 17.41 10.25 -6.49
C PRO A 435 18.21 9.89 -5.22
N ALA A 436 19.38 10.52 -5.08
CA ALA A 436 20.26 10.41 -3.92
C ALA A 436 19.77 11.22 -2.70
N ASP A 437 20.48 11.07 -1.58
CA ASP A 437 20.28 11.77 -0.31
C ASP A 437 18.91 11.53 0.31
N ARG A 438 18.49 10.25 0.26
CA ARG A 438 17.20 9.80 0.74
C ARG A 438 17.33 8.87 1.93
N LEU A 439 16.44 9.09 2.89
CA LEU A 439 16.13 8.20 3.99
C LEU A 439 14.93 7.34 3.63
N THR A 440 15.12 6.02 3.66
CA THR A 440 14.06 5.03 3.52
C THR A 440 13.75 4.44 4.90
N MET A 441 12.49 4.53 5.33
CA MET A 441 12.05 4.12 6.67
C MET A 441 11.23 2.83 6.58
N MET A 442 11.53 1.89 7.48
CA MET A 442 10.96 0.53 7.47
C MET A 442 10.68 0.03 8.89
N ARG A 443 9.70 -0.87 9.02
CA ARG A 443 9.41 -1.66 10.22
C ARG A 443 9.13 -3.12 9.88
N ALA A 444 8.93 -3.97 10.90
CA ALA A 444 8.55 -5.39 10.79
C ALA A 444 9.19 -6.14 9.60
N THR A 445 8.37 -6.44 8.60
CA THR A 445 8.65 -7.24 7.41
C THR A 445 9.56 -6.55 6.40
N ARG A 446 10.12 -5.38 6.75
CA ARG A 446 10.99 -4.54 5.92
C ARG A 446 10.33 -4.00 4.66
N MET A 447 9.00 -3.87 4.68
CA MET A 447 8.29 -3.08 3.68
C MET A 447 8.68 -1.59 3.84
N VAL A 448 8.91 -0.91 2.72
CA VAL A 448 9.12 0.55 2.72
C VAL A 448 7.87 1.24 3.23
N VAL A 449 7.97 1.96 4.34
CA VAL A 449 6.88 2.83 4.82
C VAL A 449 7.00 4.19 4.14
N LYS A 450 8.17 4.84 4.22
CA LYS A 450 8.36 6.18 3.67
C LYS A 450 9.74 6.38 3.08
N ARG A 451 9.80 7.17 2.02
CA ARG A 451 11.04 7.75 1.49
C ARG A 451 11.01 9.25 1.71
N LYS A 452 12.09 9.81 2.23
CA LYS A 452 12.21 11.25 2.49
C LYS A 452 13.57 11.75 2.04
N ARG A 453 13.61 12.88 1.33
CA ARG A 453 14.87 13.60 1.04
C ARG A 453 15.39 14.25 2.32
N VAL A 454 16.68 14.06 2.61
CA VAL A 454 17.33 14.69 3.76
C VAL A 454 17.76 16.10 3.37
N GLY A 455 17.35 17.09 4.18
CA GLY A 455 17.73 18.50 4.01
C GLY A 455 18.86 18.91 4.96
N ASP A 456 19.39 20.12 4.74
CA ASP A 456 20.43 20.74 5.57
C ASP A 456 21.71 19.89 5.70
N LEU A 457 22.15 19.35 4.57
CA LEU A 457 23.35 18.51 4.48
C LEU A 457 24.64 19.35 4.45
N PRO A 458 25.76 18.83 4.98
CA PRO A 458 27.06 19.50 4.88
C PRO A 458 27.44 19.83 3.43
N LEU A 459 28.12 20.95 3.22
CA LEU A 459 28.62 21.34 1.91
C LEU A 459 29.66 20.31 1.43
N GLY A 460 29.52 19.84 0.20
CA GLY A 460 30.44 18.87 -0.40
C GLY A 460 30.31 17.44 0.12
N HIS A 461 29.22 17.09 0.82
CA HIS A 461 28.95 15.70 1.21
C HIS A 461 28.87 14.78 -0.02
N THR A 462 29.27 13.53 0.16
CA THR A 462 29.09 12.50 -0.85
C THR A 462 27.63 12.06 -0.90
N ASN A 463 27.07 11.96 -2.11
CA ASN A 463 25.73 11.43 -2.33
C ASN A 463 25.57 10.06 -1.62
N PHE A 464 24.49 9.91 -0.87
CA PHE A 464 24.26 8.71 -0.05
C PHE A 464 22.84 8.15 -0.19
N GLN A 465 22.68 6.92 0.28
CA GLN A 465 21.38 6.31 0.56
C GLN A 465 21.36 5.92 2.04
N ALA A 466 20.23 6.19 2.71
CA ALA A 466 20.03 5.85 4.11
C ALA A 466 18.81 4.95 4.32
N VAL A 467 18.92 4.00 5.25
CA VAL A 467 17.87 3.02 5.59
C VAL A 467 17.69 3.01 7.10
N LEU A 468 16.48 3.28 7.57
CA LEU A 468 16.11 3.21 8.99
C LEU A 468 15.25 1.97 9.23
N LEU A 469 15.80 1.03 10.01
CA LEU A 469 15.13 -0.19 10.46
C LEU A 469 14.62 0.02 11.89
N ALA A 470 13.30 0.05 12.06
CA ALA A 470 12.65 0.21 13.36
C ALA A 470 11.81 -1.02 13.74
N GLY A 471 11.53 -1.18 15.03
CA GLY A 471 10.75 -2.31 15.53
C GLY A 471 11.39 -3.65 15.17
N ALA A 472 10.58 -4.61 14.71
CA ALA A 472 11.07 -5.96 14.45
C ALA A 472 12.04 -6.03 13.24
N ALA A 473 12.09 -4.98 12.40
CA ALA A 473 13.07 -4.89 11.32
C ALA A 473 14.53 -4.85 11.80
N THR A 474 14.77 -4.49 13.07
CA THR A 474 16.10 -4.56 13.71
C THR A 474 16.61 -6.00 13.92
N GLY A 475 15.77 -7.02 13.71
CA GLY A 475 16.12 -8.43 13.93
C GLY A 475 16.23 -8.82 15.41
N ARG A 476 15.73 -7.98 16.33
CA ARG A 476 15.63 -8.25 17.77
C ARG A 476 14.20 -8.62 18.12
N SER A 477 14.02 -9.39 19.21
CA SER A 477 12.72 -9.82 19.71
C SER A 477 12.59 -9.53 21.21
N THR A 478 12.75 -8.27 21.58
CA THR A 478 12.67 -7.78 22.96
C THR A 478 11.35 -7.02 23.21
N PRO A 479 10.90 -6.84 24.46
CA PRO A 479 9.64 -6.13 24.74
C PRO A 479 9.57 -4.70 24.18
N ASP A 480 10.70 -3.98 24.16
CA ASP A 480 10.79 -2.64 23.55
C ASP A 480 10.54 -2.68 22.04
N VAL A 481 10.99 -3.74 21.35
CA VAL A 481 10.76 -3.95 19.92
C VAL A 481 9.27 -4.15 19.64
N THR A 482 8.60 -5.00 20.43
CA THR A 482 7.16 -5.21 20.29
C THR A 482 6.38 -3.93 20.57
N ALA A 483 6.77 -3.17 21.60
CA ALA A 483 6.14 -1.89 21.91
C ALA A 483 6.36 -0.84 20.81
N ALA A 484 7.57 -0.77 20.23
CA ALA A 484 7.88 0.09 19.09
C ALA A 484 7.04 -0.28 17.86
N GLU A 485 6.91 -1.57 17.57
CA GLU A 485 6.14 -2.08 16.45
C GLU A 485 4.66 -1.68 16.56
N LEU A 486 4.06 -1.85 17.74
CA LEU A 486 2.68 -1.44 18.01
C LEU A 486 2.51 0.08 17.90
N LEU A 487 3.46 0.87 18.41
CA LEU A 487 3.41 2.33 18.37
C LEU A 487 3.50 2.85 16.92
N LEU A 488 4.47 2.34 16.16
CA LEU A 488 4.68 2.74 14.77
C LEU A 488 3.50 2.31 13.89
N ARG A 489 2.98 1.09 14.06
CA ARG A 489 1.77 0.63 13.37
C ARG A 489 0.57 1.50 13.67
N ALA A 490 0.34 1.85 14.94
CA ALA A 490 -0.77 2.74 15.29
C ALA A 490 -0.62 4.10 14.61
N SER A 491 0.61 4.58 14.37
CA SER A 491 0.91 5.83 13.68
C SER A 491 0.80 5.78 12.14
N GLU A 492 0.56 4.61 11.55
CA GLU A 492 0.44 4.45 10.10
C GLU A 492 -0.98 4.70 9.59
N PRO A 493 -1.14 5.50 8.53
CA PRO A 493 -2.41 5.61 7.84
C PRO A 493 -2.70 4.32 7.06
N PRO A 494 -3.94 4.14 6.55
CA PRO A 494 -4.34 2.96 5.79
C PRO A 494 -3.45 2.60 4.61
N GLU A 495 -2.87 3.58 3.94
CA GLU A 495 -1.99 3.40 2.78
C GLU A 495 -0.56 2.98 3.17
N HIS A 496 -0.28 2.86 4.48
CA HIS A 496 1.02 2.46 5.03
C HIS A 496 2.21 3.29 4.52
N ASN A 497 2.03 4.59 4.27
CA ASN A 497 3.01 5.45 3.56
C ASN A 497 3.71 6.53 4.42
N ASP A 498 3.37 6.63 5.72
CA ASP A 498 4.01 7.55 6.67
C ASP A 498 3.80 7.11 8.12
N TRP A 499 4.66 7.61 9.02
CA TRP A 499 4.39 7.64 10.46
C TRP A 499 3.93 9.04 10.86
N THR A 500 2.67 9.14 11.27
CA THR A 500 1.97 10.41 11.55
C THR A 500 1.02 10.30 12.74
N GLY A 501 0.31 11.38 13.08
CA GLY A 501 -0.72 11.38 14.10
C GLY A 501 -2.05 10.92 13.55
N THR A 502 -2.33 9.62 13.63
CA THR A 502 -3.59 8.99 13.22
C THR A 502 -4.59 8.95 14.38
N ASP A 503 -5.85 8.66 14.05
CA ASP A 503 -6.90 8.48 15.05
C ASP A 503 -6.60 7.27 15.96
N ASP A 504 -6.11 6.16 15.40
CA ASP A 504 -5.71 4.96 16.18
C ASP A 504 -4.59 5.29 17.18
N LEU A 505 -3.54 6.02 16.77
CA LEU A 505 -2.47 6.44 17.66
C LEU A 505 -3.01 7.27 18.83
N THR A 506 -3.89 8.23 18.54
CA THR A 506 -4.47 9.09 19.58
C THR A 506 -5.50 8.39 20.45
N ALA A 507 -6.18 7.36 19.94
CA ALA A 507 -7.12 6.52 20.68
C ALA A 507 -6.39 5.59 21.65
N THR A 508 -5.33 4.92 21.17
CA THR A 508 -4.62 3.85 21.87
C THR A 508 -3.58 4.35 22.87
N TYR A 509 -2.87 5.45 22.57
CA TYR A 509 -1.75 5.92 23.39
C TYR A 509 -2.03 7.22 24.15
N VAL A 510 -1.31 7.41 25.28
CA VAL A 510 -1.41 8.66 26.05
C VAL A 510 -0.88 9.87 25.27
N ARG A 511 -1.22 11.08 25.74
CA ARG A 511 -0.77 12.34 25.13
C ARG A 511 0.76 12.35 25.04
N GLY A 512 1.28 12.64 23.84
CA GLY A 512 2.72 12.67 23.56
C GLY A 512 3.15 11.68 22.46
N ALA A 513 2.34 10.66 22.16
CA ALA A 513 2.65 9.64 21.14
C ALA A 513 2.99 10.24 19.76
N ARG A 514 2.14 11.15 19.24
CA ARG A 514 2.41 11.86 17.99
C ARG A 514 3.75 12.60 18.01
N LYS A 515 4.08 13.24 19.14
CA LYS A 515 5.33 13.99 19.29
C LYS A 515 6.53 13.04 19.27
N SER A 516 6.48 11.94 20.03
CA SER A 516 7.53 10.92 20.04
C SER A 516 7.86 10.42 18.62
N VAL A 517 6.84 10.10 17.81
CA VAL A 517 7.02 9.62 16.43
C VAL A 517 7.66 10.70 15.53
N LEU A 518 7.27 11.96 15.68
CA LEU A 518 7.85 13.07 14.90
C LEU A 518 9.28 13.38 15.34
N ASP A 519 9.55 13.35 16.64
CA ASP A 519 10.88 13.57 17.21
C ASP A 519 11.83 12.43 16.78
N PHE A 520 11.35 11.19 16.71
CA PHE A 520 12.10 10.05 16.18
C PHE A 520 12.52 10.25 14.71
N LYS A 521 11.62 10.74 13.86
CA LYS A 521 11.93 11.07 12.46
C LYS A 521 12.99 12.16 12.35
N ALA A 522 12.88 13.19 13.18
CA ALA A 522 13.87 14.27 13.24
C ALA A 522 15.23 13.77 13.77
N ALA A 523 15.24 12.88 14.76
CA ALA A 523 16.45 12.26 15.29
C ALA A 523 17.16 11.41 14.25
N ALA A 524 16.44 10.66 13.41
CA ALA A 524 17.02 9.91 12.30
C ALA A 524 17.71 10.83 11.28
N GLU A 525 17.06 11.93 10.88
CA GLU A 525 17.68 12.91 9.98
C GLU A 525 18.90 13.59 10.60
N GLN A 526 18.83 13.90 11.90
CA GLN A 526 19.95 14.49 12.62
C GLN A 526 21.14 13.54 12.70
N ALA A 527 20.90 12.26 13.00
CA ALA A 527 21.94 11.23 13.00
C ALA A 527 22.63 11.09 11.63
N ILE A 528 21.88 11.17 10.53
CA ILE A 528 22.48 11.21 9.17
C ILE A 528 23.41 12.41 9.02
N ARG A 529 22.97 13.60 9.41
CA ARG A 529 23.80 14.81 9.31
C ARG A 529 25.06 14.69 10.14
N ASP A 530 24.97 14.13 11.35
CA ASP A 530 26.11 13.95 12.23
C ASP A 530 27.11 12.94 11.68
N LEU A 531 26.64 11.83 11.08
CA LEU A 531 27.49 10.84 10.41
C LEU A 531 28.22 11.38 9.16
N LEU A 532 27.62 12.35 8.47
CA LEU A 532 28.20 12.95 7.27
C LEU A 532 29.11 14.15 7.57
N ARG A 533 29.17 14.62 8.82
CA ARG A 533 30.12 15.65 9.20
C ARG A 533 31.52 15.03 9.16
N VAL A 534 32.38 15.59 8.32
CA VAL A 534 33.81 15.34 8.39
C VAL A 534 34.28 15.90 9.73
N GLU A 535 34.71 15.04 10.65
CA GLU A 535 35.63 15.46 11.71
C GLU A 535 36.89 15.94 10.99
N ILE A 536 37.07 17.26 10.90
CA ILE A 536 38.39 17.82 10.69
C ILE A 536 39.16 17.37 11.93
N PRO A 537 40.24 16.58 11.81
CA PRO A 537 41.05 16.25 12.97
C PRO A 537 41.40 17.55 13.69
N ASP A 538 41.16 17.61 15.00
CA ASP A 538 41.51 18.79 15.83
C ASP A 538 43.00 19.15 15.72
N ASP A 539 43.84 18.26 15.16
CA ASP A 539 45.27 18.45 14.95
C ASP A 539 45.65 19.39 13.77
N ASP A 540 44.73 19.72 12.85
CA ASP A 540 44.99 20.63 11.72
C ASP A 540 44.29 21.99 11.84
N ALA A 541 43.94 22.41 13.06
CA ALA A 541 43.41 23.74 13.31
C ALA A 541 44.46 24.87 13.16
N GLU A 542 45.75 24.57 12.96
CA GLU A 542 46.79 25.61 12.88
C GLU A 542 47.48 25.84 11.53
N GLU A 543 47.49 24.94 10.55
CA GLU A 543 48.22 25.21 9.29
C GLU A 543 47.52 24.70 8.01
N GLY A 544 46.59 25.52 7.49
CA GLY A 544 46.21 25.42 6.08
C GLY A 544 47.35 25.91 5.17
N PRO A 545 47.58 25.30 3.98
CA PRO A 545 48.67 25.68 3.07
C PRO A 545 48.61 27.17 2.71
N ALA A 546 49.69 27.91 2.97
CA ALA A 546 49.78 29.36 2.78
C ALA A 546 49.34 29.83 1.37
N VAL A 547 49.50 28.97 0.36
CA VAL A 547 49.16 29.24 -1.05
C VAL A 547 47.65 29.45 -1.29
N LEU A 548 46.77 28.85 -0.48
CA LEU A 548 45.32 29.03 -0.60
C LEU A 548 44.81 30.31 0.08
N ARG A 549 45.59 30.90 1.01
CA ARG A 549 45.28 32.18 1.65
C ARG A 549 45.49 33.37 0.71
N GLU A 550 46.43 33.27 -0.24
CA GLU A 550 46.72 34.37 -1.17
C GLU A 550 45.75 34.44 -2.36
N LEU A 551 45.12 33.34 -2.76
CA LEU A 551 44.19 33.30 -3.90
C LEU A 551 42.73 33.68 -3.56
N LEU A 552 42.43 33.95 -2.30
CA LEU A 552 41.08 34.30 -1.81
C LEU A 552 41.03 35.65 -1.07
N VAL A 553 41.83 36.61 -1.52
CA VAL A 553 41.71 38.02 -1.07
C VAL A 553 40.68 38.74 -1.93
N LEU A 554 39.41 38.65 -1.55
CA LEU A 554 38.39 39.64 -1.91
C LEU A 554 38.36 40.69 -0.79
N GLU A 555 38.85 41.89 -1.10
CA GLU A 555 38.88 43.03 -0.18
C GLU A 555 37.48 43.36 0.37
N ALA A 556 37.33 43.28 1.69
CA ALA A 556 36.20 43.84 2.43
C ALA A 556 36.67 45.09 3.18
N PRO A 557 35.92 46.21 3.17
CA PRO A 557 36.26 47.35 4.00
C PRO A 557 36.01 47.06 5.49
N ALA A 558 36.81 47.75 6.31
CA ALA A 558 37.06 47.50 7.72
C ALA A 558 35.80 47.41 8.62
N ARG A 559 35.82 46.38 9.49
CA ARG A 559 34.89 46.17 10.60
C ARG A 559 35.22 47.09 11.78
N ALA A 560 34.23 47.87 12.20
CA ALA A 560 34.00 48.14 13.61
C ALA A 560 32.68 47.45 14.00
N GLY A 561 32.70 46.65 15.08
CA GLY A 561 31.51 46.01 15.67
C GLY A 561 31.25 44.57 15.20
N ARG A 562 31.22 43.63 16.15
CA ARG A 562 30.85 42.22 15.97
C ARG A 562 29.55 42.06 15.15
N PRO A 563 29.49 41.20 14.11
CA PRO A 563 28.21 40.87 13.52
C PRO A 563 27.52 39.82 14.40
N VAL A 564 26.44 40.24 15.03
CA VAL A 564 25.39 39.33 15.50
C VAL A 564 24.88 38.55 14.28
N ARG A 565 24.91 37.22 14.34
CA ARG A 565 24.29 36.36 13.32
C ARG A 565 22.79 36.69 13.24
N VAL A 566 22.36 37.40 12.21
CA VAL A 566 20.94 37.53 11.86
C VAL A 566 20.77 37.07 10.40
N SER A 567 20.51 35.78 10.20
CA SER A 567 20.22 35.22 8.87
C SER A 567 18.79 34.67 8.85
N GLY A 568 17.82 35.56 8.66
CA GLY A 568 16.46 35.20 8.27
C GLY A 568 16.16 35.73 6.87
N PHE A 569 15.20 35.12 6.18
CA PHE A 569 14.61 35.64 4.94
C PHE A 569 13.16 36.09 5.23
N PRO A 570 12.62 37.12 4.57
CA PRO A 570 11.23 37.53 4.74
C PRO A 570 10.25 36.38 4.50
N THR A 571 9.31 36.16 5.43
CA THR A 571 8.29 35.11 5.31
C THR A 571 6.89 35.70 5.42
N VAL A 572 5.92 35.09 4.74
CA VAL A 572 4.51 35.44 4.92
C VAL A 572 4.07 34.96 6.30
N ARG A 573 3.68 35.89 7.17
CA ARG A 573 3.20 35.62 8.53
C ARG A 573 1.72 35.24 8.53
N SER A 574 0.92 35.99 7.77
CA SER A 574 -0.50 35.71 7.62
C SER A 574 -1.00 36.27 6.29
N LEU A 575 -2.02 35.62 5.75
CA LEU A 575 -2.74 36.03 4.55
C LEU A 575 -4.22 36.01 4.90
N THR A 576 -4.88 37.16 4.77
CA THR A 576 -6.31 37.32 5.03
C THR A 576 -6.98 37.83 3.75
N GLY A 577 -8.16 37.33 3.43
CA GLY A 577 -8.83 37.74 2.20
C GLY A 577 -10.05 36.91 1.88
N GLY A 578 -10.67 37.23 0.75
CA GLY A 578 -11.88 36.57 0.28
C GLY A 578 -12.05 36.68 -1.23
N VAL A 579 -12.95 35.85 -1.77
CA VAL A 579 -13.28 35.84 -3.19
C VAL A 579 -14.32 36.92 -3.50
N THR A 580 -14.00 37.78 -4.44
CA THR A 580 -14.90 38.85 -4.92
C THR A 580 -16.05 38.28 -5.76
N ALA A 581 -17.10 39.09 -5.99
CA ALA A 581 -18.20 38.70 -6.89
C ALA A 581 -17.73 38.38 -8.32
N ALA A 582 -16.61 38.96 -8.76
CA ALA A 582 -15.99 38.71 -10.05
C ALA A 582 -15.08 37.46 -10.08
N GLY A 583 -15.03 36.67 -9.01
CA GLY A 583 -14.23 35.44 -8.95
C GLY A 583 -12.71 35.66 -8.75
N ALA A 584 -12.27 36.88 -8.42
CA ALA A 584 -10.90 37.19 -8.05
C ALA A 584 -10.65 37.00 -6.54
N TRP A 585 -9.47 36.52 -6.14
CA TRP A 585 -9.04 36.59 -4.74
C TRP A 585 -8.57 38.00 -4.42
N ARG A 586 -9.14 38.61 -3.38
CA ARG A 586 -8.65 39.87 -2.80
C ARG A 586 -8.03 39.58 -1.45
N VAL A 587 -6.73 39.85 -1.31
CA VAL A 587 -5.95 39.47 -0.14
C VAL A 587 -5.12 40.62 0.42
N GLU A 588 -4.94 40.60 1.73
CA GLU A 588 -4.01 41.39 2.51
C GLU A 588 -2.97 40.43 3.10
N VAL A 589 -1.70 40.72 2.85
CA VAL A 589 -0.57 39.85 3.20
C VAL A 589 0.31 40.56 4.20
N MET A 590 0.47 39.97 5.38
CA MET A 590 1.41 40.42 6.40
C MET A 590 2.71 39.63 6.29
N VAL A 591 3.82 40.34 6.11
CA VAL A 591 5.16 39.80 5.98
C VAL A 591 5.93 40.02 7.28
N ARG A 592 6.59 38.97 7.77
CA ARG A 592 7.59 39.07 8.83
C ARG A 592 8.95 39.33 8.20
N LEU A 593 9.57 40.43 8.59
CA LEU A 593 10.88 40.84 8.10
C LEU A 593 11.96 40.49 9.13
N PRO A 594 13.07 39.87 8.70
CA PRO A 594 14.25 39.69 9.54
C PRO A 594 14.91 41.04 9.78
N GLU A 595 15.46 41.22 10.99
CA GLU A 595 16.10 42.46 11.41
C GLU A 595 17.36 42.72 10.59
N ARG A 596 17.32 43.73 9.72
CA ARG A 596 18.40 44.07 8.80
C ARG A 596 18.38 45.57 8.50
N GLU A 597 19.58 46.15 8.39
CA GLU A 597 19.77 47.58 8.06
C GLU A 597 19.54 47.90 6.57
N ALA A 598 19.42 46.89 5.71
CA ALA A 598 19.14 47.05 4.28
C ALA A 598 17.68 46.67 3.94
N SER A 599 17.06 47.42 3.04
CA SER A 599 15.72 47.15 2.51
C SER A 599 15.68 45.83 1.72
N TRP A 600 14.54 45.13 1.77
CA TRP A 600 14.31 43.93 0.96
C TRP A 600 13.53 44.30 -0.30
N VAL A 601 13.97 43.85 -1.47
CA VAL A 601 13.19 43.98 -2.72
C VAL A 601 12.73 42.60 -3.15
N LEU A 602 11.41 42.35 -3.08
CA LEU A 602 10.80 41.05 -3.37
C LEU A 602 9.73 41.19 -4.45
N ALA A 603 9.48 40.11 -5.18
CA ALA A 603 8.48 40.04 -6.24
C ALA A 603 7.37 39.05 -5.84
N PRO A 604 6.32 39.47 -5.10
CA PRO A 604 5.33 38.53 -4.58
C PRO A 604 4.62 37.77 -5.70
N THR A 605 4.59 36.44 -5.61
CA THR A 605 3.90 35.56 -6.56
C THR A 605 2.71 34.90 -5.89
N ALA A 606 1.64 34.65 -6.66
CA ALA A 606 0.44 33.97 -6.21
C ALA A 606 0.31 32.61 -6.90
N SER A 607 -0.15 31.60 -6.17
CA SER A 607 -0.41 30.26 -6.72
C SER A 607 -1.60 29.60 -6.05
N PHE A 608 -2.34 28.78 -6.80
CA PHE A 608 -3.34 27.88 -6.25
C PHE A 608 -2.69 26.59 -5.78
N VAL A 609 -3.14 26.11 -4.62
CA VAL A 609 -2.70 24.84 -4.04
C VAL A 609 -3.60 23.72 -4.55
N ASN A 610 -2.99 22.74 -5.21
CA ASN A 610 -3.68 21.56 -5.72
C ASN A 610 -3.80 20.49 -4.61
N GLN A 611 -4.72 19.54 -4.77
CA GLN A 611 -4.96 18.49 -3.77
C GLN A 611 -3.77 17.53 -3.57
N ASP A 612 -2.91 17.41 -4.58
CA ASP A 612 -1.66 16.66 -4.57
C ASP A 612 -0.49 17.45 -3.93
N GLY A 613 -0.74 18.66 -3.43
CA GLY A 613 0.29 19.56 -2.91
C GLY A 613 1.09 20.31 -3.99
N GLY A 614 0.78 20.08 -5.27
CA GLY A 614 1.30 20.86 -6.39
C GLY A 614 0.82 22.31 -6.36
N ARG A 615 1.53 23.18 -7.07
CA ARG A 615 1.19 24.62 -7.14
C ARG A 615 1.04 25.07 -8.58
N THR A 616 -0.10 25.69 -8.87
CA THR A 616 -0.34 26.31 -10.18
C THR A 616 -0.24 27.82 -10.06
N PRO A 617 0.70 28.49 -10.75
CA PRO A 617 0.87 29.93 -10.64
C PRO A 617 -0.34 30.68 -11.20
N VAL A 618 -0.75 31.75 -10.51
CA VAL A 618 -1.82 32.66 -10.95
C VAL A 618 -1.28 34.10 -10.98
N SER A 619 -1.78 34.89 -11.90
CA SER A 619 -1.32 36.27 -12.10
C SER A 619 -2.07 37.25 -11.21
N TRP A 620 -1.43 38.36 -10.84
CA TRP A 620 -2.11 39.50 -10.24
C TRP A 620 -2.87 40.30 -11.32
N ALA A 621 -4.10 40.74 -11.04
CA ALA A 621 -4.95 41.51 -11.96
C ALA A 621 -4.45 42.94 -12.20
N GLY A 622 -3.59 43.44 -11.31
CA GLY A 622 -3.04 44.78 -11.35
C GLY A 622 -1.84 44.91 -10.42
N VAL A 623 -1.40 46.14 -10.23
CA VAL A 623 -0.25 46.47 -9.40
C VAL A 623 -0.54 46.19 -7.93
N LEU A 624 0.41 45.58 -7.22
CA LEU A 624 0.31 45.37 -5.78
C LEU A 624 0.19 46.72 -5.05
N VAL A 625 -0.68 46.79 -4.05
CA VAL A 625 -0.92 48.02 -3.30
C VAL A 625 -0.11 47.96 -2.01
N PRO A 626 0.91 48.82 -1.83
CA PRO A 626 1.67 48.88 -0.58
C PRO A 626 0.76 49.32 0.57
N GLY A 627 0.94 48.74 1.74
CA GLY A 627 0.22 49.08 2.97
C GLY A 627 1.15 49.78 3.94
N SER A 628 1.76 49.01 4.85
CA SER A 628 2.69 49.52 5.86
C SER A 628 4.09 48.93 5.69
N ASN A 629 5.11 49.77 5.90
CA ASN A 629 6.53 49.40 5.82
C ASN A 629 6.95 48.73 4.51
N CYS A 630 6.27 49.06 3.41
CA CYS A 630 6.66 48.71 2.06
C CYS A 630 6.22 49.78 1.06
N GLU A 631 6.95 49.87 -0.05
CA GLU A 631 6.71 50.75 -1.19
C GLU A 631 6.84 49.95 -2.48
N LEU A 632 6.14 50.40 -3.53
CA LEU A 632 6.24 49.78 -4.85
C LEU A 632 7.42 50.39 -5.61
N THR A 633 8.30 49.56 -6.18
CA THR A 633 9.40 50.00 -7.04
C THR A 633 8.91 50.31 -8.46
N ALA A 634 9.74 51.02 -9.23
CA ALA A 634 9.45 51.33 -10.65
C ALA A 634 9.22 50.06 -11.51
N ASP A 635 9.84 48.93 -11.12
CA ASP A 635 9.72 47.63 -11.80
C ASP A 635 8.51 46.79 -11.31
N GLY A 636 7.63 47.36 -10.46
CA GLY A 636 6.45 46.67 -9.93
C GLY A 636 6.73 45.65 -8.81
N HIS A 637 7.91 45.71 -8.20
CA HIS A 637 8.27 44.90 -7.03
C HIS A 637 7.97 45.64 -5.72
N LEU A 638 8.00 44.93 -4.60
CA LEU A 638 7.84 45.55 -3.27
C LEU A 638 9.21 45.73 -2.61
N SER A 639 9.54 46.98 -2.29
CA SER A 639 10.65 47.37 -1.42
C SER A 639 10.15 47.51 0.01
N PHE A 640 10.70 46.74 0.93
CA PHE A 640 10.36 46.75 2.35
C PHE A 640 11.31 47.64 3.13
N THR A 641 10.76 48.48 4.01
CA THR A 641 11.50 49.46 4.80
C THR A 641 12.58 48.80 5.67
N ALA A 642 13.80 49.32 5.61
CA ALA A 642 14.92 48.85 6.44
C ALA A 642 14.60 48.97 7.94
N GLY A 643 15.01 47.99 8.74
CA GLY A 643 14.76 47.95 10.19
C GLY A 643 13.33 47.61 10.61
N ALA A 644 12.34 47.57 9.69
CA ALA A 644 10.98 47.16 10.03
C ALA A 644 10.92 45.65 10.32
N ARG A 645 10.16 45.25 11.35
CA ARG A 645 9.96 43.82 11.72
C ARG A 645 8.77 43.18 11.00
N THR A 646 7.85 43.99 10.51
CA THR A 646 6.64 43.56 9.79
C THR A 646 6.26 44.56 8.71
N ALA A 647 5.71 44.07 7.62
CA ALA A 647 5.13 44.89 6.55
C ALA A 647 3.83 44.30 6.02
N VAL A 648 3.00 45.11 5.39
CA VAL A 648 1.70 44.71 4.86
C VAL A 648 1.52 45.22 3.44
N PHE A 649 1.05 44.37 2.54
CA PHE A 649 0.62 44.77 1.19
C PHE A 649 -0.69 44.08 0.79
N LYS A 650 -1.36 44.60 -0.24
CA LYS A 650 -2.62 44.04 -0.77
C LYS A 650 -2.46 43.64 -2.23
N GLY A 651 -3.14 42.57 -2.62
CA GLY A 651 -3.15 42.05 -3.98
C GLY A 651 -4.53 41.54 -4.39
N VAL A 652 -4.82 41.61 -5.70
CA VAL A 652 -6.01 41.03 -6.32
C VAL A 652 -5.59 40.14 -7.47
N THR A 653 -6.00 38.88 -7.51
CA THR A 653 -5.63 37.94 -8.58
C THR A 653 -6.47 38.16 -9.84
N ASP A 654 -5.92 37.85 -11.03
CA ASP A 654 -6.64 37.91 -12.31
C ASP A 654 -7.47 36.63 -12.53
N PRO A 655 -8.82 36.70 -12.53
CA PRO A 655 -9.67 35.54 -12.75
C PRO A 655 -9.39 34.79 -14.05
N ARG A 656 -8.86 35.48 -15.08
CA ARG A 656 -8.52 34.86 -16.38
C ARG A 656 -7.32 33.93 -16.30
N SER A 657 -6.50 34.07 -15.26
CA SER A 657 -5.34 33.20 -15.00
C SER A 657 -5.68 32.00 -14.10
N HIS A 658 -6.92 31.91 -13.62
CA HIS A 658 -7.31 30.87 -12.68
C HIS A 658 -7.61 29.55 -13.43
N PRO A 659 -6.94 28.43 -13.08
CA PRO A 659 -7.22 27.13 -13.68
C PRO A 659 -8.56 26.53 -13.23
N VAL A 660 -9.07 26.97 -12.08
CA VAL A 660 -10.34 26.54 -11.47
C VAL A 660 -11.05 27.73 -10.80
N PRO A 661 -12.37 27.67 -10.55
CA PRO A 661 -13.08 28.76 -9.88
C PRO A 661 -12.50 29.07 -8.48
N ALA A 662 -12.26 30.34 -8.19
CA ALA A 662 -11.59 30.77 -6.95
C ALA A 662 -12.30 30.28 -5.65
N ARG A 663 -13.62 30.07 -5.69
CA ARG A 663 -14.43 29.61 -4.54
C ARG A 663 -14.12 28.19 -4.08
N VAL A 664 -13.53 27.36 -4.94
CA VAL A 664 -13.17 25.96 -4.65
C VAL A 664 -11.64 25.77 -4.64
N SER A 665 -10.89 26.87 -4.53
CA SER A 665 -9.42 26.89 -4.54
C SER A 665 -8.85 27.42 -3.22
N SER A 666 -7.59 27.11 -2.93
CA SER A 666 -6.83 27.72 -1.85
C SER A 666 -5.68 28.55 -2.43
N LEU A 667 -5.55 29.81 -1.98
CA LEU A 667 -4.49 30.71 -2.44
C LEU A 667 -3.28 30.67 -1.51
N GLN A 668 -2.09 30.56 -2.09
CA GLN A 668 -0.81 30.76 -1.42
C GLN A 668 -0.04 31.92 -2.07
N VAL A 669 0.68 32.71 -1.27
CA VAL A 669 1.56 33.78 -1.74
C VAL A 669 2.99 33.50 -1.30
N GLU A 670 3.93 33.66 -2.22
CA GLU A 670 5.37 33.52 -1.97
C GLU A 670 6.10 34.84 -2.23
N LEU A 671 7.30 34.98 -1.64
CA LEU A 671 8.09 36.22 -1.70
C LEU A 671 9.49 35.95 -2.27
N PRO A 672 9.63 35.56 -3.54
CA PRO A 672 10.94 35.40 -4.15
C PRO A 672 11.70 36.73 -4.20
N ARG A 673 13.04 36.67 -4.19
CA ARG A 673 13.88 37.85 -4.46
C ARG A 673 13.60 38.35 -5.87
N ALA A 674 13.47 39.66 -6.03
CA ALA A 674 13.47 40.26 -7.36
C ALA A 674 14.79 39.94 -8.06
N GLN A 675 14.74 39.35 -9.26
CA GLN A 675 15.94 39.17 -10.08
C GLN A 675 16.39 40.55 -10.58
N ALA A 676 17.67 40.88 -10.37
CA ALA A 676 18.24 42.10 -10.94
C ALA A 676 18.14 42.04 -12.47
N ALA A 677 17.58 43.07 -13.09
CA ALA A 677 17.51 43.18 -14.55
C ALA A 677 18.91 43.01 -15.15
N ARG A 678 19.08 42.02 -16.03
CA ARG A 678 20.27 41.89 -16.87
C ARG A 678 20.35 43.15 -17.75
N VAL A 679 21.31 44.01 -17.47
CA VAL A 679 21.71 45.08 -18.38
C VAL A 679 22.18 44.42 -19.67
N VAL A 680 21.35 44.48 -20.71
CA VAL A 680 21.77 44.20 -22.08
C VAL A 680 22.71 45.35 -22.46
N ARG A 681 24.01 45.08 -22.48
CA ARG A 681 24.97 45.97 -23.13
C ARG A 681 24.79 45.83 -24.64
N SER A 682 24.39 46.93 -25.28
CA SER A 682 24.52 47.17 -26.72
C SER A 682 25.96 47.10 -27.17
#